data_AF-A0A0F0I0G6-F1
#
_entry.id   AF-A0A0F0I0G6-F1
#
_cell.length_a   1.000
_cell.length_b   1.000
_cell.length_c   1.000
_cell.angle_alpha   90.00
_cell.angle_beta   90.00
_cell.angle_gamma   90.00
#
_symmetry.space_group_name_H-M   'P 1'
#
loop_
_entity.id
_entity.type
_entity.pdbx_description
1 polymer ?
#
loop_
_entity_poly.entity_id
_entity_poly.type
_entity_poly.pdbx_seq_one_letter_code
_entity_poly.pdbx_strand_id
1 'polypeptide(L)'
;MYTQNPKQKFFAPTSRSKPPRCPSNLQWAISSLSDSQILHRGQAGHRQSRTAWNYSTIQINGKLTLYCDSKTPEARAFLTKQMHDLAEQCERNIMGFMGGERPQPWKVADAPERYIELMQGNVVGIKIEIGKIEGKFKMSQEMRRGDRDGCDEQKPICGTCARLNKSCEYVQPMLKFQVITVQNPKGLLSTYNTPSKERKQRLAGNERLAIQAEQGNPRIGGYDIVKSLQTTERDVFYSTYWEDRCLPALHPMFYSATLLTADYPILNDAILALSSCNISRLHSERKISSTGLMGPLSPSLTHQTRSHLYYTSAIRKLTTMTASDCRHNAAVVFIVLVLFAHLESAMGNFQGFYCHVQGMMNFLVEWRGGPRDATIMPLLTSWMQTRYVVWWARAYFSSLNIHQQLPSIPLPISMKEVPFTLHEKRVKVLSIMCESHRLNFKAVLQRFKSMRSEEEVTNENNQGYFECLSLLRQETTKLDEWLLHLPPSEQPIYELNDTSSTAIHFQSHDAALNYAYYVAARIMQCTGLLRELCSQTTPDHEDECYKAELWVQTLVQIAQGVDIRTSAARNSYTIGFSGLLLAGTLRCQSLSVGLEIQNWLQTLQDLQPTEEGAFPVYQTLSVVKAINQQRMVGRDVFAVTQPVDDGGGHPKVTAYNSQSISSLLFHGRCRIRNCLFEECITLGV
;
A
#
# COMPACT_ATOMS: atom_id res chain seq x y z
N MET A 1 -55.66 3.17 -26.77
CA MET A 1 -54.91 2.76 -27.97
C MET A 1 -53.66 2.05 -27.49
N TYR A 2 -53.76 0.74 -27.21
CA TYR A 2 -53.36 -0.36 -28.12
C TYR A 2 -51.82 -0.39 -28.27
N THR A 3 -51.05 -1.36 -27.76
CA THR A 3 -51.23 -2.83 -27.54
C THR A 3 -50.25 -3.28 -26.43
N GLN A 4 -50.59 -3.95 -25.32
CA GLN A 4 -50.97 -5.37 -25.08
C GLN A 4 -50.05 -6.45 -25.68
N ASN A 5 -49.09 -6.96 -24.86
CA ASN A 5 -48.85 -8.34 -24.33
C ASN A 5 -49.26 -9.58 -25.19
N PRO A 6 -48.85 -10.87 -24.94
CA PRO A 6 -48.22 -11.47 -23.74
C PRO A 6 -47.28 -12.72 -23.96
N LYS A 7 -46.75 -13.27 -22.85
CA LYS A 7 -46.74 -14.72 -22.44
C LYS A 7 -45.36 -15.25 -21.99
N GLN A 8 -45.27 -15.59 -20.69
CA GLN A 8 -44.78 -16.89 -20.16
C GLN A 8 -44.89 -16.85 -18.62
N LYS A 9 -46.04 -17.25 -18.06
CA LYS A 9 -46.30 -18.53 -17.36
C LYS A 9 -45.27 -18.88 -16.27
N PHE A 10 -45.69 -18.62 -15.03
CA PHE A 10 -45.22 -19.24 -13.80
C PHE A 10 -45.34 -20.78 -13.88
N PHE A 11 -44.28 -21.48 -13.48
CA PHE A 11 -44.35 -22.86 -13.01
C PHE A 11 -43.40 -23.04 -11.81
N ALA A 12 -43.98 -23.43 -10.67
CA ALA A 12 -43.24 -24.03 -9.56
C ALA A 12 -42.93 -25.49 -9.87
N PRO A 13 -41.82 -26.04 -9.35
CA PRO A 13 -41.77 -27.48 -9.08
C PRO A 13 -41.35 -27.79 -7.64
N THR A 14 -42.13 -28.69 -7.05
CA THR A 14 -41.95 -29.36 -5.78
C THR A 14 -40.96 -30.54 -5.89
N SER A 15 -40.01 -30.58 -4.95
CA SER A 15 -39.43 -31.76 -4.27
C SER A 15 -38.45 -32.74 -4.98
N ARG A 16 -37.43 -33.11 -4.16
CA ARG A 16 -36.57 -34.32 -4.12
C ARG A 16 -35.21 -34.33 -4.86
N SER A 17 -34.20 -33.86 -4.12
CA SER A 17 -32.83 -34.37 -3.91
C SER A 17 -32.20 -35.40 -4.88
N LYS A 18 -31.11 -34.98 -5.54
CA LYS A 18 -29.90 -35.77 -5.83
C LYS A 18 -28.65 -34.88 -5.62
N PRO A 19 -27.52 -35.40 -5.12
CA PRO A 19 -26.31 -34.61 -4.87
C PRO A 19 -25.63 -34.17 -6.19
N PRO A 20 -25.05 -32.96 -6.29
CA PRO A 20 -24.40 -32.52 -7.52
C PRO A 20 -23.05 -33.22 -7.71
N ARG A 21 -22.85 -33.78 -8.91
CA ARG A 21 -21.55 -34.25 -9.41
C ARG A 21 -20.63 -33.05 -9.68
N CYS A 22 -19.35 -33.20 -9.37
CA CYS A 22 -18.29 -32.24 -9.69
C CYS A 22 -18.26 -31.93 -11.21
N PRO A 23 -18.28 -30.66 -11.66
CA PRO A 23 -18.16 -30.34 -13.08
C PRO A 23 -16.71 -30.59 -13.54
N SER A 24 -16.56 -31.52 -14.48
CA SER A 24 -15.26 -32.00 -14.98
C SER A 24 -14.62 -31.13 -16.08
N ASN A 25 -15.04 -29.87 -16.25
CA ASN A 25 -14.49 -28.96 -17.27
C ASN A 25 -14.30 -27.55 -16.68
N LEU A 26 -13.15 -27.31 -16.06
CA LEU A 26 -12.68 -25.96 -15.73
C LEU A 26 -11.53 -25.60 -16.68
N GLN A 27 -11.74 -24.57 -17.51
CA GLN A 27 -10.71 -23.96 -18.36
C GLN A 27 -9.95 -22.88 -17.58
N TRP A 28 -8.62 -22.87 -17.68
CA TRP A 28 -7.75 -21.88 -17.04
C TRP A 28 -6.65 -21.43 -18.03
N ALA A 29 -6.21 -20.17 -17.92
CA ALA A 29 -5.12 -19.60 -18.71
C ALA A 29 -4.00 -19.11 -17.77
N ILE A 30 -2.75 -19.48 -18.06
CA ILE A 30 -1.55 -18.88 -17.43
C ILE A 30 -0.91 -17.95 -18.46
N SER A 31 -0.75 -16.68 -18.10
CA SER A 31 -0.02 -15.68 -18.90
C SER A 31 1.28 -15.30 -18.20
N SER A 32 2.43 -15.51 -18.84
CA SER A 32 3.67 -14.85 -18.44
C SER A 32 3.87 -13.59 -19.28
N LEU A 33 4.01 -12.43 -18.63
CA LEU A 33 4.54 -11.21 -19.26
C LEU A 33 6.04 -11.12 -18.94
N SER A 34 6.87 -11.04 -19.98
CA SER A 34 8.23 -10.53 -19.86
C SER A 34 8.22 -9.08 -20.35
N ASP A 35 8.22 -8.11 -19.43
CA ASP A 35 8.24 -6.70 -19.79
C ASP A 35 9.67 -6.22 -20.00
N SER A 36 10.03 -5.96 -21.27
CA SER A 36 11.11 -5.04 -21.60
C SER A 36 10.49 -3.69 -22.00
N GLN A 37 10.45 -2.73 -21.07
CA GLN A 37 9.94 -1.40 -21.36
C GLN A 37 10.97 -0.61 -22.18
N ILE A 38 10.65 -0.34 -23.46
CA ILE A 38 11.32 0.71 -24.24
C ILE A 38 10.25 1.67 -24.73
N LEU A 39 10.25 2.89 -24.18
CA LEU A 39 9.36 3.98 -24.58
C LEU A 39 10.07 4.80 -25.66
N HIS A 40 9.60 4.75 -26.91
CA HIS A 40 10.14 5.60 -27.98
C HIS A 40 9.30 6.86 -28.21
N ARG A 41 9.98 8.01 -28.26
CA ARG A 41 9.45 9.31 -28.66
C ARG A 41 9.59 9.42 -30.19
N GLY A 42 8.49 9.35 -30.93
CA GLY A 42 8.49 9.69 -32.36
C GLY A 42 8.50 11.20 -32.55
N GLN A 43 9.45 11.73 -33.32
CA GLN A 43 9.43 13.13 -33.76
C GLN A 43 8.29 13.38 -34.75
N ALA A 44 7.81 14.62 -34.75
CA ALA A 44 6.56 15.07 -35.31
C ALA A 44 6.49 15.02 -36.85
N GLY A 45 5.33 14.56 -37.34
CA GLY A 45 4.83 14.78 -38.69
C GLY A 45 3.35 14.43 -38.71
N HIS A 46 2.49 15.42 -39.01
CA HIS A 46 1.02 15.39 -38.96
C HIS A 46 0.32 14.03 -39.16
N ARG A 47 0.02 13.34 -38.05
CA ARG A 47 -1.17 12.53 -37.78
C ARG A 47 -1.06 12.00 -36.34
N GLN A 48 -2.18 11.95 -35.63
CA GLN A 48 -2.26 11.54 -34.23
C GLN A 48 -1.64 10.13 -34.05
N SER A 49 -0.38 10.08 -33.59
CA SER A 49 0.32 8.82 -33.32
C SER A 49 -0.32 8.20 -32.06
N ARG A 50 -1.04 7.09 -32.24
CA ARG A 50 -1.61 6.33 -31.11
C ARG A 50 -0.46 5.66 -30.37
N THR A 51 -0.22 6.05 -29.13
CA THR A 51 0.72 5.37 -28.24
C THR A 51 0.29 3.91 -28.07
N ALA A 52 1.24 2.99 -28.22
CA ALA A 52 1.01 1.57 -28.12
C ALA A 52 2.21 0.90 -27.42
N TRP A 53 1.92 -0.05 -26.54
CA TRP A 53 2.93 -0.82 -25.82
C TRP A 53 3.50 -1.92 -26.70
N ASN A 54 4.83 -2.06 -26.68
CA ASN A 54 5.47 -3.28 -27.13
C ASN A 54 5.45 -4.31 -26.01
N TYR A 55 5.02 -5.53 -26.32
CA TYR A 55 4.97 -6.63 -25.35
C TYR A 55 5.10 -7.97 -26.08
N SER A 56 5.51 -9.00 -25.35
CA SER A 56 5.36 -10.40 -25.75
C SER A 56 4.69 -11.16 -24.63
N THR A 57 3.59 -11.83 -24.96
CA THR A 57 2.88 -12.73 -24.05
C THR A 57 2.72 -14.10 -24.69
N ILE A 58 2.78 -15.13 -23.85
CA ILE A 58 2.44 -16.51 -24.22
C ILE A 58 1.31 -16.94 -23.29
N GLN A 59 0.22 -17.39 -23.88
CA GLN A 59 -0.92 -17.98 -23.21
C GLN A 59 -0.88 -19.48 -23.41
N ILE A 60 -0.78 -20.23 -22.31
CA ILE A 60 -0.78 -21.68 -22.33
C ILE A 60 -2.13 -22.17 -21.81
N ASN A 61 -2.86 -22.88 -22.65
CA ASN A 61 -4.10 -23.56 -22.32
C ASN A 61 -3.83 -25.06 -22.24
N GLY A 62 -4.36 -25.71 -21.21
CA GLY A 62 -4.10 -27.12 -20.99
C GLY A 62 -5.03 -27.77 -19.98
N LYS A 63 -4.97 -29.10 -19.90
CA LYS A 63 -5.74 -29.88 -18.93
C LYS A 63 -5.02 -29.90 -17.59
N LEU A 64 -5.69 -29.42 -16.55
CA LEU A 64 -5.20 -29.45 -15.17
C LEU A 64 -5.38 -30.84 -14.55
N THR A 65 -4.33 -31.38 -13.94
CA THR A 65 -4.39 -32.56 -13.06
C THR A 65 -3.84 -32.16 -11.70
N LEU A 66 -4.59 -32.48 -10.64
CA LEU A 66 -4.22 -32.19 -9.26
C LEU A 66 -3.70 -33.45 -8.57
N TYR A 67 -2.60 -33.31 -7.84
CA TYR A 67 -1.99 -34.31 -6.98
C TYR A 67 -2.10 -33.82 -5.53
N CYS A 68 -3.23 -34.10 -4.89
CA CYS A 68 -3.55 -33.58 -3.55
C CYS A 68 -3.21 -34.54 -2.40
N ASP A 69 -3.08 -35.85 -2.69
CA ASP A 69 -2.84 -36.85 -1.66
C ASP A 69 -1.42 -37.42 -1.76
N SER A 70 -0.51 -36.89 -0.94
CA SER A 70 0.89 -37.33 -0.87
C SER A 70 1.06 -38.79 -0.42
N LYS A 71 -0.02 -39.45 0.04
CA LYS A 71 -0.02 -40.88 0.35
C LYS A 71 -0.09 -41.74 -0.91
N THR A 72 -0.68 -41.22 -1.99
CA THR A 72 -0.69 -41.92 -3.28
C THR A 72 0.73 -41.95 -3.87
N PRO A 73 1.21 -43.12 -4.34
CA PRO A 73 2.57 -43.26 -4.86
C PRO A 73 2.80 -42.36 -6.09
N GLU A 74 1.77 -42.11 -6.89
CA GLU A 74 1.83 -41.24 -8.07
C GLU A 74 2.02 -39.77 -7.69
N ALA A 75 1.28 -39.26 -6.68
CA ALA A 75 1.44 -37.89 -6.21
C ALA A 75 2.77 -37.68 -5.50
N ARG A 76 3.22 -38.66 -4.70
CA ARG A 76 4.52 -38.60 -4.03
C ARG A 76 5.65 -38.53 -5.05
N ALA A 77 5.64 -39.38 -6.07
CA ALA A 77 6.64 -39.38 -7.12
C ALA A 77 6.63 -38.05 -7.91
N PHE A 78 5.44 -37.53 -8.22
CA PHE A 78 5.30 -36.24 -8.91
C PHE A 78 5.86 -35.08 -8.06
N LEU A 79 5.43 -34.95 -6.80
CA LEU A 79 5.87 -33.89 -5.90
C LEU A 79 7.37 -33.95 -5.63
N THR A 80 7.91 -35.15 -5.36
CA THR A 80 9.34 -35.34 -5.13
C THR A 80 10.15 -34.86 -6.33
N LYS A 81 9.75 -35.25 -7.54
CA LYS A 81 10.41 -34.81 -8.77
C LYS A 81 10.34 -33.28 -8.94
N GLN A 82 9.15 -32.69 -8.83
CA GLN A 82 8.99 -31.24 -9.01
C GLN A 82 9.76 -30.41 -7.99
N MET A 83 9.83 -30.87 -6.73
CA MET A 83 10.63 -30.20 -5.70
C MET A 83 12.13 -30.28 -5.98
N HIS A 84 12.62 -31.44 -6.45
CA HIS A 84 14.00 -31.58 -6.89
C HIS A 84 14.33 -30.68 -8.09
N ASP A 85 13.50 -30.72 -9.13
CA ASP A 85 13.69 -29.93 -10.35
C ASP A 85 13.68 -28.42 -10.03
N LEU A 86 12.77 -27.97 -9.17
CA LEU A 86 12.67 -26.57 -8.75
C LEU A 86 13.88 -26.13 -7.90
N ALA A 87 14.30 -26.94 -6.93
CA ALA A 87 15.48 -26.64 -6.13
C ALA A 87 16.73 -26.54 -7.02
N GLU A 88 16.92 -27.49 -7.94
CA GLU A 88 18.04 -27.48 -8.87
C GLU A 88 18.01 -26.25 -9.80
N GLN A 89 16.84 -25.88 -10.32
CA GLN A 89 16.67 -24.69 -11.15
C GLN A 89 16.99 -23.39 -10.38
N CYS A 90 16.47 -23.25 -9.15
CA CYS A 90 16.72 -22.06 -8.34
C CYS A 90 18.21 -21.92 -8.01
N GLU A 91 18.85 -22.99 -7.55
CA GLU A 91 20.25 -22.98 -7.14
C GLU A 91 21.20 -22.74 -8.33
N ARG A 92 20.94 -23.36 -9.49
CA ARG A 92 21.78 -23.23 -10.69
C ARG A 92 21.54 -21.96 -11.50
N ASN A 93 20.28 -21.71 -11.85
CA ASN A 93 19.95 -20.74 -12.90
C ASN A 93 19.57 -19.37 -12.34
N ILE A 94 19.13 -19.31 -11.08
CA ILE A 94 18.68 -18.06 -10.45
C ILE A 94 19.74 -17.54 -9.47
N MET A 95 20.21 -18.40 -8.56
CA MET A 95 21.09 -17.99 -7.45
C MET A 95 22.58 -18.11 -7.79
N GLY A 96 22.94 -18.81 -8.87
CA GLY A 96 24.30 -18.82 -9.43
C GLY A 96 25.40 -19.34 -8.49
N PHE A 97 25.07 -20.25 -7.56
CA PHE A 97 25.97 -20.84 -6.55
C PHE A 97 26.96 -19.87 -5.88
N MET A 98 26.54 -19.23 -4.78
CA MET A 98 27.48 -18.73 -3.77
C MET A 98 26.99 -19.07 -2.37
N GLY A 99 27.44 -20.23 -1.88
CA GLY A 99 27.10 -20.75 -0.56
C GLY A 99 28.33 -21.03 0.31
N GLY A 100 29.20 -20.03 0.51
CA GLY A 100 30.28 -20.08 1.51
C GLY A 100 31.06 -21.41 1.55
N GLU A 101 31.15 -22.03 2.73
CA GLU A 101 31.91 -23.27 2.98
C GLU A 101 31.36 -24.54 2.28
N ARG A 102 30.21 -24.46 1.57
CA ARG A 102 29.65 -25.58 0.80
C ARG A 102 29.63 -25.26 -0.70
N PRO A 103 30.63 -25.75 -1.47
CA PRO A 103 30.75 -25.47 -2.89
C PRO A 103 29.77 -26.25 -3.80
N GLN A 104 28.77 -26.93 -3.23
CA GLN A 104 27.83 -27.79 -3.98
C GLN A 104 26.39 -27.27 -3.83
N PRO A 105 25.53 -27.42 -4.86
CA PRO A 105 24.10 -27.13 -4.78
C PRO A 105 23.45 -27.75 -3.57
N TRP A 106 22.60 -26.97 -2.88
CA TRP A 106 21.65 -27.56 -1.96
C TRP A 106 20.70 -28.47 -2.73
N LYS A 107 20.53 -29.70 -2.23
CA LYS A 107 19.62 -30.70 -2.77
C LYS A 107 18.51 -30.94 -1.77
N VAL A 108 17.32 -31.26 -2.27
CA VAL A 108 16.18 -31.63 -1.41
C VAL A 108 16.52 -32.82 -0.49
N ALA A 109 17.38 -33.73 -0.95
CA ALA A 109 17.88 -34.87 -0.17
C ALA A 109 18.82 -34.47 0.99
N ASP A 110 19.30 -33.23 1.06
CA ASP A 110 20.09 -32.72 2.19
C ASP A 110 19.21 -32.47 3.43
N ALA A 111 17.88 -32.47 3.28
CA ALA A 111 16.92 -32.40 4.38
C ALA A 111 16.58 -33.80 4.93
N PRO A 112 16.25 -33.94 6.23
CA PRO A 112 15.82 -35.22 6.80
C PRO A 112 14.58 -35.79 6.10
N GLU A 113 14.58 -37.10 5.82
CA GLU A 113 13.52 -37.76 5.04
C GLU A 113 12.12 -37.57 5.67
N ARG A 114 12.02 -37.73 6.99
CA ARG A 114 10.77 -37.49 7.74
C ARG A 114 10.26 -36.05 7.61
N TYR A 115 11.17 -35.08 7.47
CA TYR A 115 10.82 -33.68 7.26
C TYR A 115 10.27 -33.46 5.84
N ILE A 116 10.86 -34.09 4.83
CA ILE A 116 10.39 -34.04 3.45
C ILE A 116 8.98 -34.63 3.34
N GLU A 117 8.73 -35.79 3.95
CA GLU A 117 7.42 -36.45 3.95
C GLU A 117 6.31 -35.58 4.58
N LEU A 118 6.60 -34.97 5.73
CA LEU A 118 5.67 -34.05 6.41
C LEU A 118 5.36 -32.82 5.55
N MET A 119 6.39 -32.23 4.94
CA MET A 119 6.21 -31.05 4.08
C MET A 119 5.45 -31.39 2.80
N GLN A 120 5.70 -32.55 2.20
CA GLN A 120 4.96 -33.03 1.02
C GLN A 120 3.47 -33.22 1.30
N GLY A 121 3.08 -33.59 2.53
CA GLY A 121 1.67 -33.66 2.94
C GLY A 121 0.93 -32.32 2.92
N ASN A 122 1.66 -31.20 2.92
CA ASN A 122 1.09 -29.85 2.91
C ASN A 122 1.15 -29.18 1.52
N VAL A 123 1.59 -29.89 0.47
CA VAL A 123 1.78 -29.36 -0.87
C VAL A 123 0.82 -30.04 -1.85
N VAL A 124 0.11 -29.23 -2.65
CA VAL A 124 -0.72 -29.73 -3.76
C VAL A 124 0.08 -29.62 -5.05
N GLY A 125 0.31 -30.75 -5.71
CA GLY A 125 0.97 -30.81 -7.01
C GLY A 125 0.01 -30.45 -8.12
N ILE A 126 0.43 -29.58 -9.03
CA ILE A 126 -0.36 -29.17 -10.19
C ILE A 126 0.40 -29.55 -11.46
N LYS A 127 -0.22 -30.34 -12.32
CA LYS A 127 0.27 -30.63 -13.67
C LYS A 127 -0.68 -30.04 -14.70
N ILE A 128 -0.16 -29.25 -15.62
CA ILE A 128 -0.92 -28.74 -16.76
C ILE A 128 -0.41 -29.45 -18.01
N GLU A 129 -1.25 -30.29 -18.60
CA GLU A 129 -0.98 -30.89 -19.90
C GLU A 129 -1.27 -29.85 -20.98
N ILE A 130 -0.23 -29.34 -21.61
CA ILE A 130 -0.32 -28.27 -22.60
C ILE A 130 -1.12 -28.76 -23.81
N GLY A 131 -2.29 -28.16 -24.04
CA GLY A 131 -3.14 -28.45 -25.19
C GLY A 131 -3.01 -27.40 -26.30
N LYS A 132 -2.80 -26.13 -25.94
CA LYS A 132 -2.63 -25.03 -26.89
C LYS A 132 -1.70 -23.97 -26.32
N ILE A 133 -0.79 -23.46 -27.14
CA ILE A 133 0.06 -22.31 -26.82
C ILE A 133 -0.27 -21.20 -27.82
N GLU A 134 -0.60 -20.02 -27.32
CA GLU A 134 -0.86 -18.83 -28.14
C GLU A 134 0.14 -17.74 -27.76
N GLY A 135 0.99 -17.35 -28.70
CA GLY A 135 1.88 -16.21 -28.54
C GLY A 135 1.24 -14.97 -29.12
N LYS A 136 1.25 -13.86 -28.39
CA LYS A 136 0.95 -12.54 -28.93
C LYS A 136 2.10 -11.61 -28.62
N PHE A 137 2.72 -11.08 -29.65
CA PHE A 137 3.70 -10.01 -29.51
C PHE A 137 3.26 -8.80 -30.30
N LYS A 138 3.52 -7.62 -29.75
CA LYS A 138 3.37 -6.32 -30.41
C LYS A 138 4.76 -5.69 -30.38
N MET A 139 5.38 -5.54 -31.55
CA MET A 139 6.75 -5.05 -31.71
C MET A 139 6.82 -4.01 -32.84
N SER A 140 5.88 -3.06 -32.86
CA SER A 140 5.79 -1.98 -33.87
C SER A 140 5.88 -2.40 -35.35
N GLN A 141 5.49 -3.64 -35.68
CA GLN A 141 5.61 -4.21 -37.04
C GLN A 141 4.70 -3.53 -38.09
N GLU A 142 3.74 -2.72 -37.66
CA GLU A 142 2.82 -1.97 -38.52
C GLU A 142 3.47 -0.72 -39.15
N MET A 143 4.67 -0.32 -38.69
CA MET A 143 5.36 0.89 -39.18
C MET A 143 6.08 0.65 -40.51
N ARG A 144 6.11 1.68 -41.39
CA ARG A 144 6.81 1.66 -42.69
C ARG A 144 8.32 1.47 -42.47
N ARG A 145 9.04 0.86 -43.43
CA ARG A 145 10.49 0.56 -43.31
C ARG A 145 11.30 1.77 -42.81
N GLY A 146 11.08 2.96 -43.38
CA GLY A 146 11.79 4.17 -42.94
C GLY A 146 11.48 4.66 -41.52
N ASP A 147 10.35 4.27 -40.93
CA ASP A 147 10.04 4.53 -39.51
C ASP A 147 10.55 3.41 -38.59
N ARG A 148 10.86 2.22 -39.14
CA ARG A 148 11.56 1.14 -38.42
C ARG A 148 13.06 1.43 -38.34
N ASP A 149 13.64 2.05 -39.36
CA ASP A 149 15.07 2.38 -39.42
C ASP A 149 15.47 3.51 -38.43
N GLY A 150 14.49 4.22 -37.85
CA GLY A 150 14.70 5.12 -36.70
C GLY A 150 14.84 4.39 -35.35
N CYS A 151 14.52 3.08 -35.31
CA CYS A 151 15.00 2.18 -34.26
C CYS A 151 16.40 1.72 -34.67
N ASP A 152 17.40 2.14 -33.92
CA ASP A 152 18.81 1.90 -34.16
C ASP A 152 19.15 0.38 -34.03
N GLU A 153 18.77 -0.43 -35.02
CA GLU A 153 19.28 -1.80 -35.22
C GLU A 153 20.76 -1.80 -35.71
N GLN A 154 21.38 -0.62 -35.82
CA GLN A 154 22.77 -0.45 -36.31
C GLN A 154 23.79 0.03 -35.26
N LYS A 155 23.44 0.13 -33.96
CA LYS A 155 24.42 0.44 -32.90
C LYS A 155 24.37 -0.53 -31.70
N PRO A 156 25.08 -1.66 -31.75
CA PRO A 156 25.22 -2.56 -30.61
C PRO A 156 26.39 -2.08 -29.75
N ILE A 157 26.19 -1.04 -28.94
CA ILE A 157 27.10 -0.78 -27.83
C ILE A 157 26.26 -0.55 -26.58
N CYS A 158 26.02 -1.63 -25.81
CA CYS A 158 25.49 -1.44 -24.46
C CYS A 158 26.57 -0.73 -23.63
N GLY A 159 26.17 0.18 -22.72
CA GLY A 159 27.10 0.98 -21.91
C GLY A 159 28.06 0.15 -21.03
N THR A 160 27.78 -1.14 -20.87
CA THR A 160 28.68 -2.12 -20.21
C THR A 160 29.85 -2.51 -21.11
N CYS A 161 29.63 -2.75 -22.40
CA CYS A 161 30.71 -3.07 -23.35
C CYS A 161 31.61 -1.86 -23.64
N ALA A 162 31.03 -0.66 -23.66
CA ALA A 162 31.78 0.60 -23.75
C ALA A 162 32.75 0.81 -22.58
N ARG A 163 32.31 0.51 -21.33
CA ARG A 163 33.17 0.62 -20.14
C ARG A 163 34.27 -0.43 -20.08
N LEU A 164 34.01 -1.62 -20.63
CA LEU A 164 34.95 -2.74 -20.58
C LEU A 164 35.88 -2.80 -21.79
N ASN A 165 35.75 -1.85 -22.74
CA ASN A 165 36.49 -1.79 -24.00
C ASN A 165 36.43 -3.11 -24.78
N LYS A 166 35.26 -3.76 -24.82
CA LYS A 166 35.00 -5.02 -25.52
C LYS A 166 33.96 -4.83 -26.63
N SER A 167 34.10 -5.54 -27.73
CA SER A 167 33.13 -5.58 -28.82
C SER A 167 31.88 -6.35 -28.39
N CYS A 168 30.70 -5.76 -28.60
CA CYS A 168 29.42 -6.38 -28.27
C CYS A 168 29.02 -7.34 -29.39
N GLU A 169 29.18 -8.65 -29.18
CA GLU A 169 28.68 -9.65 -30.13
C GLU A 169 27.16 -9.79 -30.01
N TYR A 170 26.47 -9.63 -31.13
CA TYR A 170 25.04 -9.90 -31.24
C TYR A 170 24.84 -11.42 -31.33
N VAL A 171 24.59 -12.07 -30.19
CA VAL A 171 24.15 -13.46 -30.19
C VAL A 171 22.66 -13.47 -30.49
N GLN A 172 22.31 -13.69 -31.75
CA GLN A 172 20.94 -14.01 -32.12
C GLN A 172 20.65 -15.41 -31.55
N PRO A 173 19.77 -15.59 -30.55
CA PRO A 173 19.45 -16.91 -30.08
C PRO A 173 18.75 -17.64 -31.24
N MET A 174 19.47 -18.54 -31.91
CA MET A 174 18.87 -19.53 -32.78
C MET A 174 18.02 -20.44 -31.89
N LEU A 175 16.77 -20.04 -31.66
CA LEU A 175 15.75 -20.89 -31.06
C LEU A 175 15.42 -22.00 -32.06
N LYS A 176 16.20 -23.08 -32.03
CA LYS A 176 15.82 -24.34 -32.66
C LYS A 176 14.76 -24.99 -31.79
N PHE A 177 13.50 -24.79 -32.14
CA PHE A 177 12.40 -25.56 -31.57
C PHE A 177 12.55 -27.03 -31.99
N GLN A 178 13.05 -27.87 -31.09
CA GLN A 178 12.97 -29.32 -31.26
C GLN A 178 11.60 -29.80 -30.79
N VAL A 179 10.77 -30.22 -31.75
CA VAL A 179 9.58 -31.01 -31.45
C VAL A 179 10.06 -32.42 -31.12
N ILE A 180 10.15 -32.76 -29.83
CA ILE A 180 10.41 -34.13 -29.39
C ILE A 180 9.08 -34.89 -29.49
N THR A 181 8.84 -35.50 -30.63
CA THR A 181 7.71 -36.42 -30.80
C THR A 181 8.08 -37.74 -30.13
N VAL A 182 7.57 -37.99 -28.93
CA VAL A 182 7.70 -39.29 -28.26
C VAL A 182 6.90 -40.31 -29.07
N GLN A 183 7.59 -41.15 -29.84
CA GLN A 183 6.98 -42.27 -30.53
C GLN A 183 6.50 -43.31 -29.52
N ASN A 184 5.22 -43.64 -29.61
CA ASN A 184 4.55 -44.66 -28.81
C ASN A 184 4.85 -46.05 -29.41
N PRO A 185 5.49 -46.99 -28.70
CA PRO A 185 5.64 -48.34 -29.21
C PRO A 185 4.41 -49.17 -28.83
N LYS A 186 3.51 -49.39 -29.80
CA LYS A 186 2.65 -50.58 -29.84
C LYS A 186 2.90 -51.30 -31.16
N GLY A 187 3.39 -52.54 -31.07
CA GLY A 187 3.41 -53.45 -32.21
C GLY A 187 4.24 -54.72 -32.03
N LEU A 188 3.54 -55.80 -31.70
CA LEU A 188 3.79 -57.23 -32.01
C LEU A 188 4.67 -58.11 -31.09
N LEU A 189 3.95 -59.07 -30.47
CA LEU A 189 4.18 -60.53 -30.29
C LEU A 189 5.50 -61.00 -29.66
N SER A 190 5.58 -61.92 -28.69
CA SER A 190 4.83 -63.14 -28.33
C SER A 190 5.39 -63.53 -26.93
N THR A 191 4.74 -64.19 -25.96
CA THR A 191 4.09 -65.51 -25.98
C THR A 191 3.47 -65.76 -24.59
N TYR A 192 2.20 -66.17 -24.55
CA TYR A 192 1.50 -67.05 -23.59
C TYR A 192 2.09 -67.34 -22.18
N ASN A 193 1.32 -67.01 -21.12
CA ASN A 193 0.43 -67.97 -20.43
C ASN A 193 -0.33 -67.32 -19.23
N THR A 194 -1.63 -67.64 -19.15
CA THR A 194 -2.56 -67.31 -18.05
C THR A 194 -2.91 -68.64 -17.28
N PRO A 195 -3.81 -68.66 -16.28
CA PRO A 195 -3.50 -68.83 -14.86
C PRO A 195 -3.99 -70.17 -14.25
N SER A 196 -3.61 -70.47 -13.00
CA SER A 196 -4.35 -71.40 -12.14
C SER A 196 -4.51 -70.77 -10.74
N LYS A 197 -5.76 -70.50 -10.34
CA LYS A 197 -6.55 -71.23 -9.31
C LYS A 197 -5.93 -71.10 -7.92
N GLU A 198 -6.60 -70.81 -6.82
CA GLU A 198 -8.00 -70.79 -6.39
C GLU A 198 -7.89 -70.34 -4.92
N ARG A 199 -8.70 -69.40 -4.41
CA ARG A 199 -9.16 -69.48 -3.01
C ARG A 199 -10.38 -68.59 -2.77
N LYS A 200 -11.55 -69.19 -3.05
CA LYS A 200 -12.73 -69.01 -2.21
C LYS A 200 -12.66 -70.03 -1.07
N GLN A 201 -12.70 -69.56 0.17
CA GLN A 201 -13.37 -70.19 1.32
C GLN A 201 -13.23 -69.22 2.50
N ARG A 202 -14.30 -68.48 2.79
CA ARG A 202 -15.30 -68.73 3.85
C ARG A 202 -14.82 -68.28 5.24
N LEU A 203 -15.46 -67.18 5.66
CA LEU A 203 -15.80 -66.84 7.03
C LEU A 203 -16.41 -68.04 7.78
N ALA A 204 -16.03 -68.24 9.05
CA ALA A 204 -16.89 -68.09 10.23
C ALA A 204 -16.40 -68.92 11.44
N GLY A 205 -16.48 -68.30 12.63
CA GLY A 205 -16.56 -68.99 13.93
C GLY A 205 -15.45 -68.61 14.92
N ASN A 206 -15.70 -67.73 15.90
CA ASN A 206 -16.39 -68.06 17.14
C ASN A 206 -16.33 -66.90 18.16
N GLU A 207 -17.43 -66.74 18.90
CA GLU A 207 -17.59 -65.85 20.06
C GLU A 207 -17.03 -66.47 21.36
N ARG A 208 -16.77 -65.59 22.35
CA ARG A 208 -17.35 -65.51 23.73
C ARG A 208 -16.41 -65.55 24.96
N LEU A 209 -16.68 -64.58 25.88
CA LEU A 209 -16.46 -64.50 27.37
C LEU A 209 -15.06 -64.05 27.86
N ALA A 210 -14.83 -63.23 28.90
CA ALA A 210 -15.61 -62.49 29.91
C ALA A 210 -14.68 -61.48 30.67
N ILE A 211 -15.09 -60.22 30.93
CA ILE A 211 -15.35 -59.57 32.25
C ILE A 211 -14.18 -58.88 33.03
N GLN A 212 -14.42 -57.58 33.38
CA GLN A 212 -13.94 -56.70 34.47
C GLN A 212 -12.51 -56.10 34.50
N ALA A 213 -12.42 -54.76 34.41
CA ALA A 213 -12.11 -53.87 35.56
C ALA A 213 -12.14 -52.38 35.13
N GLU A 214 -12.96 -51.59 35.82
CA GLU A 214 -12.97 -50.11 35.81
C GLU A 214 -11.78 -49.58 36.62
N GLN A 215 -11.18 -48.44 36.21
CA GLN A 215 -10.99 -47.24 37.05
C GLN A 215 -10.29 -46.10 36.27
N GLY A 216 -10.64 -44.88 36.66
CA GLY A 216 -10.54 -43.64 35.88
C GLY A 216 -9.15 -43.13 35.51
N ASN A 217 -9.08 -42.50 34.33
CA ASN A 217 -8.20 -41.37 34.05
C ASN A 217 -8.82 -40.54 32.90
N PRO A 218 -9.00 -39.21 33.04
CA PRO A 218 -9.50 -38.40 31.94
C PRO A 218 -8.41 -38.35 30.86
N ARG A 219 -8.65 -39.05 29.75
CA ARG A 219 -7.80 -38.94 28.56
C ARG A 219 -8.05 -37.56 27.94
N ILE A 220 -7.13 -36.63 28.19
CA ILE A 220 -6.94 -35.44 27.37
C ILE A 220 -6.84 -35.93 25.92
N GLY A 221 -7.86 -35.64 25.12
CA GLY A 221 -7.89 -36.03 23.72
C GLY A 221 -6.75 -35.33 23.00
N GLY A 222 -5.90 -36.08 22.29
CA GLY A 222 -4.85 -35.53 21.43
C GLY A 222 -5.39 -34.58 20.33
N TYR A 223 -6.71 -34.50 20.18
CA TYR A 223 -7.40 -33.53 19.34
C TYR A 223 -7.40 -32.10 19.92
N ASP A 224 -7.38 -31.93 21.25
CA ASP A 224 -7.31 -30.61 21.90
C ASP A 224 -5.87 -30.06 21.94
N ILE A 225 -4.86 -30.93 22.02
CA ILE A 225 -3.45 -30.50 21.94
C ILE A 225 -3.12 -30.00 20.53
N VAL A 226 -3.63 -30.65 19.47
CA VAL A 226 -3.41 -30.21 18.08
C VAL A 226 -4.15 -28.90 17.77
N LYS A 227 -5.30 -28.64 18.42
CA LYS A 227 -6.01 -27.36 18.30
C LYS A 227 -5.39 -26.26 19.17
N SER A 228 -4.82 -26.61 20.32
CA SER A 228 -4.06 -25.70 21.19
C SER A 228 -2.65 -25.38 20.65
N LEU A 229 -2.10 -26.20 19.75
CA LEU A 229 -0.85 -25.99 19.02
C LEU A 229 -1.03 -25.23 17.69
N GLN A 230 -2.26 -24.85 17.33
CA GLN A 230 -2.53 -23.99 16.17
C GLN A 230 -2.24 -22.51 16.41
N THR A 231 -2.05 -22.09 17.66
CA THR A 231 -1.25 -20.89 17.95
C THR A 231 0.18 -21.22 17.58
N THR A 232 0.56 -20.89 16.35
CA THR A 232 1.95 -21.05 15.94
C THR A 232 2.79 -20.11 16.81
N GLU A 233 4.03 -20.46 17.15
CA GLU A 233 4.97 -19.56 17.86
C GLU A 233 5.03 -18.15 17.22
N ARG A 234 4.72 -18.08 15.92
CA ARG A 234 4.62 -16.87 15.12
C ARG A 234 3.39 -16.02 15.43
N ASP A 235 2.23 -16.64 15.66
CA ASP A 235 1.02 -15.90 16.06
C ASP A 235 1.25 -15.25 17.42
N VAL A 236 1.89 -15.99 18.35
CA VAL A 236 2.30 -15.44 19.65
C VAL A 236 3.24 -14.25 19.45
N PHE A 237 4.28 -14.40 18.61
CA PHE A 237 5.22 -13.32 18.30
C PHE A 237 4.51 -12.05 17.78
N TYR A 238 3.63 -12.18 16.79
CA TYR A 238 2.94 -11.04 16.18
C TYR A 238 1.86 -10.44 17.08
N SER A 239 1.24 -11.23 17.96
CA SER A 239 0.30 -10.74 18.97
C SER A 239 1.03 -9.99 20.09
N THR A 240 2.18 -10.47 20.57
CA THR A 240 3.01 -9.73 21.53
C THR A 240 3.53 -8.42 20.90
N TYR A 241 4.01 -8.48 19.65
CA TYR A 241 4.43 -7.28 18.93
C TYR A 241 3.28 -6.27 18.75
N TRP A 242 2.05 -6.76 18.50
CA TRP A 242 0.87 -5.92 18.40
C TRP A 242 0.64 -5.12 19.67
N GLU A 243 0.71 -5.77 20.84
CA GLU A 243 0.51 -5.12 22.14
C GLU A 243 1.58 -4.07 22.43
N ASP A 244 2.84 -4.40 22.18
CA ASP A 244 3.97 -3.54 22.52
C ASP A 244 4.15 -2.34 21.57
N ARG A 245 3.87 -2.54 20.27
CA ARG A 245 4.31 -1.60 19.21
C ARG A 245 3.17 -1.04 18.36
N CYS A 246 2.11 -1.80 18.12
CA CYS A 246 1.02 -1.35 17.26
C CYS A 246 -0.07 -0.61 18.04
N LEU A 247 -0.50 -1.16 19.19
CA LEU A 247 -1.56 -0.56 20.00
C LEU A 247 -1.26 0.88 20.44
N PRO A 248 -0.03 1.25 20.87
CA PRO A 248 0.28 2.64 21.23
C PRO A 248 0.20 3.64 20.08
N ALA A 249 0.25 3.17 18.82
CA ALA A 249 0.15 4.01 17.62
C ALA A 249 -1.28 4.09 17.05
N LEU A 250 -2.22 3.31 17.60
CA LEU A 250 -3.59 3.18 17.13
C LEU A 250 -4.59 3.78 18.13
N HIS A 251 -5.87 3.85 17.75
CA HIS A 251 -6.91 4.32 18.65
C HIS A 251 -7.09 3.36 19.85
N PRO A 252 -7.30 3.85 21.09
CA PRO A 252 -7.43 3.01 22.28
C PRO A 252 -8.54 1.95 22.23
N MET A 253 -9.51 2.10 21.33
CA MET A 253 -10.54 1.08 21.09
C MET A 253 -9.95 -0.29 20.73
N PHE A 254 -8.76 -0.33 20.13
CA PHE A 254 -8.12 -1.57 19.71
C PHE A 254 -7.60 -2.41 20.88
N TYR A 255 -7.44 -1.83 22.08
CA TYR A 255 -7.26 -2.63 23.30
C TYR A 255 -8.50 -3.49 23.55
N SER A 256 -9.70 -2.89 23.51
CA SER A 256 -10.95 -3.62 23.66
C SER A 256 -11.19 -4.63 22.54
N ALA A 257 -10.82 -4.30 21.30
CA ALA A 257 -10.93 -5.24 20.18
C ALA A 257 -9.98 -6.45 20.35
N THR A 258 -8.81 -6.26 20.95
CA THR A 258 -7.85 -7.35 21.18
C THR A 258 -8.44 -8.43 22.09
N LEU A 259 -9.25 -8.03 23.08
CA LEU A 259 -9.94 -8.96 23.99
C LEU A 259 -10.97 -9.85 23.27
N LEU A 260 -11.47 -9.45 22.11
CA LEU A 260 -12.45 -10.20 21.33
C LEU A 260 -11.80 -11.26 20.42
N THR A 261 -10.48 -11.27 20.28
CA THR A 261 -9.79 -12.14 19.32
C THR A 261 -10.00 -13.63 19.54
N ALA A 262 -10.20 -14.06 20.80
CA ALA A 262 -10.44 -15.44 21.17
C ALA A 262 -11.74 -16.00 20.53
N ASP A 263 -12.77 -15.17 20.44
CA ASP A 263 -14.09 -15.56 19.93
C ASP A 263 -14.23 -15.33 18.41
N TYR A 264 -13.39 -14.46 17.84
CA TYR A 264 -13.51 -14.03 16.45
C TYR A 264 -12.21 -14.25 15.65
N PRO A 265 -12.04 -15.41 14.99
CA PRO A 265 -10.84 -15.72 14.21
C PRO A 265 -10.55 -14.74 13.06
N ILE A 266 -11.59 -14.12 12.48
CA ILE A 266 -11.44 -13.09 11.45
C ILE A 266 -10.73 -11.84 11.99
N LEU A 267 -11.03 -11.47 13.24
CA LEU A 267 -10.41 -10.32 13.90
C LEU A 267 -8.96 -10.61 14.27
N ASN A 268 -8.69 -11.82 14.77
CA ASN A 268 -7.33 -12.26 15.04
C ASN A 268 -6.46 -12.19 13.78
N ASP A 269 -6.94 -12.71 12.65
CA ASP A 269 -6.22 -12.62 11.37
C ASP A 269 -5.99 -11.16 10.93
N ALA A 270 -6.96 -10.27 11.11
CA ALA A 270 -6.80 -8.86 10.76
C ALA A 270 -5.74 -8.15 11.62
N ILE A 271 -5.70 -8.45 12.93
CA ILE A 271 -4.67 -7.95 13.85
C ILE A 271 -3.29 -8.47 13.47
N LEU A 272 -3.16 -9.79 13.24
CA LEU A 272 -1.90 -10.42 12.81
C LEU A 272 -1.43 -9.89 11.45
N ALA A 273 -2.35 -9.57 10.54
CA ALA A 273 -2.03 -8.96 9.26
C ALA A 273 -1.42 -7.55 9.44
N LEU A 274 -2.02 -6.72 10.29
CA LEU A 274 -1.53 -5.36 10.53
C LEU A 274 -0.22 -5.35 11.31
N SER A 275 -0.07 -6.20 12.33
CA SER A 275 1.15 -6.28 13.14
C SER A 275 2.35 -6.78 12.33
N SER A 276 2.17 -7.82 11.52
CA SER A 276 3.20 -8.31 10.61
C SER A 276 3.51 -7.33 9.47
N CYS A 277 2.54 -6.51 9.03
CA CYS A 277 2.79 -5.39 8.11
C CYS A 277 3.66 -4.31 8.78
N ASN A 278 3.34 -3.94 10.01
CA ASN A 278 4.07 -2.88 10.71
C ASN A 278 5.54 -3.25 10.94
N ILE A 279 5.81 -4.47 11.43
CA ILE A 279 7.18 -4.92 11.66
C ILE A 279 7.99 -5.08 10.36
N SER A 280 7.34 -5.44 9.23
CA SER A 280 8.02 -5.51 7.93
C SER A 280 8.61 -4.16 7.53
N ARG A 281 7.94 -3.06 7.90
CA ARG A 281 8.38 -1.69 7.59
C ARG A 281 9.54 -1.21 8.45
N LEU A 282 9.61 -1.66 9.71
CA LEU A 282 10.71 -1.31 10.61
C LEU A 282 11.99 -2.09 10.32
N HIS A 283 11.88 -3.29 9.72
CA HIS A 283 13.03 -4.13 9.36
C HIS A 283 13.33 -4.02 7.87
N SER A 284 14.13 -3.01 7.51
CA SER A 284 14.52 -2.80 6.11
C SER A 284 15.56 -3.82 5.64
N GLU A 285 15.35 -4.39 4.46
CA GLU A 285 16.29 -5.26 3.76
C GLU A 285 16.99 -4.48 2.63
N ARG A 286 18.28 -4.76 2.37
CA ARG A 286 19.02 -4.13 1.25
C ARG A 286 18.72 -4.86 -0.06
N LYS A 287 18.44 -4.10 -1.11
CA LYS A 287 18.28 -4.62 -2.48
C LYS A 287 19.62 -5.00 -3.09
N ILE A 288 19.68 -6.18 -3.72
CA ILE A 288 20.86 -6.70 -4.43
C ILE A 288 21.09 -5.97 -5.78
N SER A 289 20.04 -5.34 -6.33
CA SER A 289 20.09 -4.54 -7.57
C SER A 289 19.28 -3.26 -7.38
N SER A 290 19.96 -2.12 -7.20
CA SER A 290 19.33 -0.80 -7.22
C SER A 290 19.27 -0.28 -8.66
N THR A 291 18.12 -0.43 -9.32
CA THR A 291 17.77 0.50 -10.40
C THR A 291 17.58 1.88 -9.78
N GLY A 292 18.32 2.89 -10.25
CA GLY A 292 18.50 4.18 -9.56
C GLY A 292 17.26 5.02 -9.24
N LEU A 293 16.05 4.57 -9.62
CA LEU A 293 14.78 5.25 -9.32
C LEU A 293 14.13 4.78 -8.01
N MET A 294 14.54 3.64 -7.46
CA MET A 294 13.96 3.06 -6.24
C MET A 294 15.03 2.99 -5.15
N GLY A 295 14.70 3.44 -3.95
CA GLY A 295 15.65 3.45 -2.82
C GLY A 295 16.28 2.06 -2.58
N PRO A 296 17.50 1.99 -2.02
CA PRO A 296 18.26 0.75 -1.85
C PRO A 296 17.65 -0.19 -0.81
N LEU A 297 16.61 0.25 -0.10
CA LEU A 297 15.94 -0.46 0.98
C LEU A 297 14.53 -0.89 0.58
N SER A 298 14.11 -2.05 1.06
CA SER A 298 12.74 -2.57 0.96
C SER A 298 12.24 -3.03 2.33
N PRO A 299 10.92 -3.05 2.56
CA PRO A 299 10.36 -3.74 3.73
C PRO A 299 10.79 -5.21 3.77
N SER A 300 10.81 -5.81 4.95
CA SER A 300 11.17 -7.23 5.08
C SER A 300 10.18 -8.13 4.34
N LEU A 301 10.67 -8.87 3.36
CA LEU A 301 9.84 -9.75 2.54
C LEU A 301 9.19 -10.87 3.38
N THR A 302 9.90 -11.35 4.41
CA THR A 302 9.41 -12.41 5.31
C THR A 302 8.15 -11.97 6.05
N HIS A 303 8.20 -10.83 6.73
CA HIS A 303 7.07 -10.30 7.48
C HIS A 303 5.95 -9.82 6.56
N GLN A 304 6.30 -9.21 5.41
CA GLN A 304 5.32 -8.76 4.42
C GLN A 304 4.51 -9.93 3.84
N THR A 305 5.17 -11.05 3.52
CA THR A 305 4.50 -12.27 3.03
C THR A 305 3.51 -12.80 4.06
N ARG A 306 3.87 -12.76 5.35
CA ARG A 306 2.99 -13.18 6.45
C ARG A 306 1.78 -12.27 6.57
N SER A 307 1.97 -10.96 6.48
CA SER A 307 0.88 -10.00 6.46
C SER A 307 -0.15 -10.32 5.37
N HIS A 308 0.31 -10.59 4.14
CA HIS A 308 -0.58 -10.97 3.04
C HIS A 308 -1.32 -12.29 3.27
N LEU A 309 -0.70 -13.28 3.93
CA LEU A 309 -1.35 -14.55 4.26
C LEU A 309 -2.50 -14.35 5.25
N TYR A 310 -2.25 -13.62 6.35
CA TYR A 310 -3.28 -13.32 7.35
C TYR A 310 -4.39 -12.45 6.76
N TYR A 311 -4.02 -11.42 5.99
CA TYR A 311 -4.97 -10.55 5.30
C TYR A 311 -5.89 -11.35 4.36
N THR A 312 -5.31 -12.24 3.54
CA THR A 312 -6.07 -13.10 2.63
C THR A 312 -6.98 -14.08 3.41
N SER A 313 -6.50 -14.61 4.53
CA SER A 313 -7.28 -15.48 5.41
C SER A 313 -8.50 -14.76 5.99
N ALA A 314 -8.32 -13.53 6.49
CA ALA A 314 -9.40 -12.69 7.00
C ALA A 314 -10.41 -12.33 5.90
N ILE A 315 -9.96 -11.95 4.71
CA ILE A 315 -10.83 -11.68 3.55
C ILE A 315 -11.64 -12.92 3.16
N ARG A 316 -11.02 -14.11 3.11
CA ARG A 316 -11.75 -15.36 2.84
C ARG A 316 -12.86 -15.59 3.85
N LYS A 317 -12.58 -15.44 5.15
CA LYS A 317 -13.59 -15.55 6.21
C LYS A 317 -14.71 -14.53 6.01
N LEU A 318 -14.40 -13.28 5.68
CA LEU A 318 -15.39 -12.24 5.38
C LEU A 318 -16.28 -12.62 4.19
N THR A 319 -15.69 -13.12 3.11
CA THR A 319 -16.43 -13.51 1.89
C THR A 319 -17.32 -14.74 2.08
N THR A 320 -17.06 -15.56 3.10
CA THR A 320 -17.90 -16.72 3.44
C THR A 320 -19.06 -16.39 4.36
N MET A 321 -19.10 -15.20 4.97
CA MET A 321 -20.17 -14.79 5.89
C MET A 321 -21.47 -14.50 5.12
N THR A 322 -22.60 -14.95 5.68
CA THR A 322 -23.92 -14.57 5.17
C THR A 322 -24.30 -13.17 5.63
N ALA A 323 -25.29 -12.55 4.98
CA ALA A 323 -25.82 -11.25 5.41
C ALA A 323 -26.36 -11.26 6.86
N SER A 324 -26.82 -12.43 7.34
CA SER A 324 -27.24 -12.58 8.74
C SER A 324 -26.05 -12.59 9.70
N ASP A 325 -24.96 -13.27 9.34
CA ASP A 325 -23.74 -13.33 10.15
C ASP A 325 -23.09 -11.95 10.27
N CYS A 326 -23.08 -11.19 9.17
CA CYS A 326 -22.57 -9.82 9.16
C CYS A 326 -23.38 -8.91 10.07
N ARG A 327 -24.72 -9.06 10.11
CA ARG A 327 -25.58 -8.27 11.02
C ARG A 327 -25.41 -8.64 12.47
N HIS A 328 -25.21 -9.93 12.77
CA HIS A 328 -25.02 -10.39 14.14
C HIS A 328 -23.64 -9.95 14.69
N ASN A 329 -22.61 -9.98 13.84
CA ASN A 329 -21.23 -9.64 14.21
C ASN A 329 -20.81 -8.25 13.70
N ALA A 330 -21.77 -7.34 13.59
CA ALA A 330 -21.62 -6.07 12.89
C ALA A 330 -20.45 -5.23 13.43
N ALA A 331 -20.30 -5.12 14.76
CA ALA A 331 -19.19 -4.40 15.37
C ALA A 331 -17.82 -5.01 15.02
N VAL A 332 -17.68 -6.34 15.03
CA VAL A 332 -16.44 -7.05 14.68
C VAL A 332 -16.09 -6.87 13.21
N VAL A 333 -17.08 -6.98 12.32
CA VAL A 333 -16.88 -6.72 10.89
C VAL A 333 -16.40 -5.28 10.67
N PHE A 334 -16.99 -4.31 11.38
CA PHE A 334 -16.57 -2.92 11.29
C PHE A 334 -15.12 -2.72 11.79
N ILE A 335 -14.75 -3.33 12.93
CA ILE A 335 -13.36 -3.33 13.44
C ILE A 335 -12.39 -3.88 12.37
N VAL A 336 -12.72 -5.02 11.77
CA VAL A 336 -11.89 -5.67 10.73
C VAL A 336 -11.70 -4.75 9.52
N LEU A 337 -12.77 -4.09 9.05
CA LEU A 337 -12.68 -3.14 7.93
C LEU A 337 -11.81 -1.91 8.26
N VAL A 338 -11.87 -1.41 9.51
CA VAL A 338 -10.99 -0.31 9.95
C VAL A 338 -9.53 -0.77 10.02
N LEU A 339 -9.25 -1.99 10.51
CA LEU A 339 -7.90 -2.57 10.50
C LEU A 339 -7.35 -2.73 9.09
N PHE A 340 -8.17 -3.20 8.14
CA PHE A 340 -7.79 -3.26 6.74
C PHE A 340 -7.52 -1.87 6.16
N ALA A 341 -8.30 -0.86 6.51
CA ALA A 341 -8.05 0.51 6.08
C ALA A 341 -6.69 1.03 6.59
N HIS A 342 -6.31 0.74 7.84
CA HIS A 342 -4.97 1.05 8.36
C HIS A 342 -3.86 0.31 7.61
N LEU A 343 -4.06 -0.98 7.31
CA LEU A 343 -3.10 -1.79 6.57
C LEU A 343 -2.88 -1.23 5.16
N GLU A 344 -3.95 -0.98 4.42
CA GLU A 344 -3.87 -0.46 3.04
C GLU A 344 -3.30 0.96 3.01
N SER A 345 -3.63 1.79 4.00
CA SER A 345 -3.01 3.11 4.19
C SER A 345 -1.50 2.98 4.41
N ALA A 346 -1.06 2.10 5.30
CA ALA A 346 0.37 1.89 5.56
C ALA A 346 1.12 1.38 4.32
N MET A 347 0.45 0.58 3.49
CA MET A 347 1.00 0.07 2.23
C MET A 347 1.00 1.09 1.09
N GLY A 348 0.38 2.26 1.26
CA GLY A 348 0.16 3.20 0.16
C GLY A 348 -0.76 2.64 -0.94
N ASN A 349 -1.59 1.64 -0.63
CA ASN A 349 -2.52 1.02 -1.57
C ASN A 349 -3.86 1.76 -1.58
N PHE A 350 -3.91 2.88 -2.31
CA PHE A 350 -5.11 3.72 -2.38
C PHE A 350 -6.34 2.96 -2.88
N GLN A 351 -6.19 2.08 -3.89
CA GLN A 351 -7.31 1.33 -4.45
C GLN A 351 -7.90 0.35 -3.42
N GLY A 352 -7.05 -0.41 -2.72
CA GLY A 352 -7.47 -1.30 -1.64
C GLY A 352 -8.14 -0.54 -0.50
N PHE A 353 -7.56 0.59 -0.10
CA PHE A 353 -8.13 1.47 0.91
C PHE A 353 -9.55 1.92 0.56
N TYR A 354 -9.76 2.47 -0.64
CA TYR A 354 -11.09 2.95 -1.06
C TYR A 354 -12.11 1.82 -1.16
N CYS A 355 -11.69 0.59 -1.48
CA CYS A 355 -12.57 -0.56 -1.44
C CYS A 355 -13.14 -0.82 -0.04
N HIS A 356 -12.30 -0.77 1.01
CA HIS A 356 -12.76 -0.94 2.39
C HIS A 356 -13.57 0.25 2.89
N VAL A 357 -13.20 1.48 2.51
CA VAL A 357 -14.00 2.68 2.78
C VAL A 357 -15.40 2.54 2.21
N GLN A 358 -15.55 2.06 0.98
CA GLN A 358 -16.87 1.82 0.39
C GLN A 358 -17.65 0.75 1.17
N GLY A 359 -16.99 -0.33 1.59
CA GLY A 359 -17.59 -1.35 2.45
C GLY A 359 -18.10 -0.77 3.78
N MET A 360 -17.29 0.06 4.44
CA MET A 360 -17.66 0.76 5.68
C MET A 360 -18.81 1.75 5.48
N MET A 361 -18.84 2.50 4.38
CA MET A 361 -19.93 3.41 4.06
C MET A 361 -21.26 2.65 3.88
N ASN A 362 -21.23 1.55 3.12
CA ASN A 362 -22.41 0.70 2.94
C ASN A 362 -22.90 0.12 4.28
N PHE A 363 -21.96 -0.31 5.13
CA PHE A 363 -22.26 -0.83 6.46
C PHE A 363 -22.94 0.22 7.36
N LEU A 364 -22.46 1.47 7.35
CA LEU A 364 -23.03 2.55 8.16
C LEU A 364 -24.42 3.00 7.68
N VAL A 365 -24.73 2.87 6.40
CA VAL A 365 -26.09 3.12 5.88
C VAL A 365 -27.10 2.13 6.45
N GLU A 366 -26.70 0.87 6.69
CA GLU A 366 -27.55 -0.17 7.27
C GLU A 366 -27.64 -0.08 8.81
N TRP A 367 -26.73 0.66 9.45
CA TRP A 367 -26.64 0.76 10.89
C TRP A 367 -27.77 1.61 11.49
N ARG A 368 -28.49 1.08 12.49
CA ARG A 368 -29.63 1.76 13.17
C ARG A 368 -29.32 2.27 14.58
N GLY A 369 -28.07 2.38 14.99
CA GLY A 369 -27.73 2.90 16.32
C GLY A 369 -27.88 4.42 16.43
N GLY A 370 -27.95 4.90 17.67
CA GLY A 370 -28.12 6.32 17.98
C GLY A 370 -26.92 7.20 17.57
N PRO A 371 -27.07 8.53 17.59
CA PRO A 371 -26.09 9.48 17.07
C PRO A 371 -24.73 9.48 17.79
N ARG A 372 -24.62 8.89 18.99
CA ARG A 372 -23.35 8.70 19.72
C ARG A 372 -23.29 7.33 20.40
N ASP A 373 -23.38 6.28 19.59
CA ASP A 373 -23.15 4.92 20.10
C ASP A 373 -21.71 4.78 20.66
N ALA A 374 -21.60 4.37 21.92
CA ALA A 374 -20.32 4.23 22.64
C ALA A 374 -19.36 3.22 21.99
N THR A 375 -19.89 2.28 21.19
CA THR A 375 -19.10 1.26 20.50
C THR A 375 -18.60 1.75 19.15
N ILE A 376 -19.43 2.51 18.42
CA ILE A 376 -19.12 2.94 17.05
C ILE A 376 -18.37 4.25 17.00
N MET A 377 -18.62 5.18 17.92
CA MET A 377 -17.92 6.47 17.91
C MET A 377 -16.39 6.31 17.91
N PRO A 378 -15.79 5.47 18.77
CA PRO A 378 -14.34 5.21 18.72
C PRO A 378 -13.85 4.63 17.38
N LEU A 379 -14.63 3.74 16.76
CA LEU A 379 -14.32 3.13 15.47
C LEU A 379 -14.41 4.14 14.33
N LEU A 380 -15.46 4.96 14.33
CA LEU A 380 -15.66 6.07 13.41
C LEU A 380 -14.51 7.08 13.55
N THR A 381 -14.07 7.38 14.78
CA THR A 381 -12.92 8.27 15.03
C THR A 381 -11.64 7.70 14.42
N SER A 382 -11.37 6.42 14.67
CA SER A 382 -10.19 5.76 14.08
C SER A 382 -10.23 5.74 12.56
N TRP A 383 -11.39 5.41 11.97
CA TRP A 383 -11.56 5.38 10.52
C TRP A 383 -11.42 6.76 9.89
N MET A 384 -12.05 7.79 10.46
CA MET A 384 -11.96 9.16 9.95
C MET A 384 -10.52 9.65 9.99
N GLN A 385 -9.75 9.35 11.05
CA GLN A 385 -8.31 9.65 11.09
C GLN A 385 -7.59 9.06 9.87
N THR A 386 -7.77 7.76 9.58
CA THR A 386 -7.12 7.12 8.42
C THR A 386 -7.52 7.76 7.10
N ARG A 387 -8.79 8.20 6.96
CA ARG A 387 -9.23 8.92 5.76
C ARG A 387 -8.46 10.23 5.55
N TYR A 388 -8.23 11.00 6.61
CA TYR A 388 -7.43 12.23 6.53
C TYR A 388 -5.95 11.93 6.24
N VAL A 389 -5.39 10.85 6.79
CA VAL A 389 -4.01 10.42 6.49
C VAL A 389 -3.85 10.09 5.00
N VAL A 390 -4.73 9.25 4.45
CA VAL A 390 -4.69 8.88 3.03
C VAL A 390 -4.94 10.09 2.13
N TRP A 391 -5.87 10.97 2.51
CA TRP A 391 -6.12 12.21 1.80
C TRP A 391 -4.89 13.11 1.77
N TRP A 392 -4.22 13.27 2.91
CA TRP A 392 -3.00 14.08 3.02
C TRP A 392 -1.86 13.49 2.19
N ALA A 393 -1.65 12.18 2.27
CA ALA A 393 -0.67 11.48 1.44
C ALA A 393 -0.91 11.68 -0.05
N ARG A 394 -2.19 11.86 -0.47
CA ARG A 394 -2.54 12.13 -1.86
C ARG A 394 -2.48 13.61 -2.26
N ALA A 395 -2.66 14.49 -1.28
CA ALA A 395 -2.55 15.94 -1.48
C ALA A 395 -1.12 16.38 -1.77
N TYR A 396 -0.09 15.58 -1.46
CA TYR A 396 1.28 15.88 -1.85
C TYR A 396 1.75 14.89 -2.91
N PHE A 397 2.59 15.36 -3.85
CA PHE A 397 3.11 14.53 -4.94
C PHE A 397 2.03 13.91 -5.82
N SER A 398 0.98 14.67 -6.13
CA SER A 398 0.03 14.34 -7.20
C SER A 398 0.06 15.39 -8.31
N SER A 399 -0.60 15.09 -9.43
CA SER A 399 -0.65 16.05 -10.54
C SER A 399 -1.58 17.23 -10.27
N LEU A 400 -1.37 18.33 -10.99
CA LEU A 400 -2.23 19.53 -10.96
C LEU A 400 -3.73 19.20 -11.13
N ASN A 401 -4.07 18.20 -11.96
CA ASN A 401 -5.46 17.80 -12.20
C ASN A 401 -6.08 17.13 -10.97
N ILE A 402 -5.33 16.30 -10.26
CA ILE A 402 -5.79 15.65 -9.03
C ILE A 402 -6.06 16.70 -7.96
N HIS A 403 -5.18 17.69 -7.80
CA HIS A 403 -5.40 18.80 -6.87
C HIS A 403 -6.69 19.60 -7.12
N GLN A 404 -7.11 19.74 -8.39
CA GLN A 404 -8.37 20.41 -8.73
C GLN A 404 -9.60 19.60 -8.33
N GLN A 405 -9.47 18.28 -8.33
CA GLN A 405 -10.54 17.32 -8.07
C GLN A 405 -10.47 16.72 -6.66
N LEU A 406 -9.48 17.11 -5.86
CA LEU A 406 -9.28 16.59 -4.50
C LEU A 406 -10.54 16.90 -3.67
N PRO A 407 -11.26 15.87 -3.18
CA PRO A 407 -12.55 16.06 -2.55
C PRO A 407 -12.39 16.64 -1.14
N SER A 408 -13.38 17.39 -0.66
CA SER A 408 -13.49 17.66 0.78
C SER A 408 -13.93 16.40 1.51
N ILE A 409 -13.47 16.19 2.74
CA ILE A 409 -13.90 15.09 3.61
C ILE A 409 -14.76 15.67 4.73
N PRO A 410 -16.10 15.60 4.62
CA PRO A 410 -16.98 16.15 5.63
C PRO A 410 -16.93 15.31 6.91
N LEU A 411 -16.94 15.99 8.06
CA LEU A 411 -17.14 15.33 9.35
C LEU A 411 -18.57 14.79 9.45
N PRO A 412 -18.75 13.55 9.94
CA PRO A 412 -20.06 13.02 10.31
C PRO A 412 -20.78 13.95 11.30
N ILE A 413 -22.12 14.01 11.23
CA ILE A 413 -22.93 14.90 12.08
C ILE A 413 -22.64 14.65 13.57
N SER A 414 -22.47 13.38 13.97
CA SER A 414 -22.13 12.95 15.32
C SER A 414 -20.79 13.50 15.85
N MET A 415 -19.92 13.98 14.97
CA MET A 415 -18.59 14.52 15.28
C MET A 415 -18.50 16.04 15.14
N LYS A 416 -19.60 16.72 14.79
CA LYS A 416 -19.64 18.19 14.68
C LYS A 416 -19.74 18.87 16.04
N GLU A 417 -20.25 18.16 17.04
CA GLU A 417 -20.35 18.63 18.42
C GLU A 417 -18.96 18.84 19.06
N VAL A 418 -18.95 19.32 20.31
CA VAL A 418 -17.71 19.51 21.08
C VAL A 418 -17.02 18.14 21.26
N PRO A 419 -15.73 18.01 20.91
CA PRO A 419 -15.00 16.75 21.04
C PRO A 419 -14.67 16.46 22.51
N PHE A 420 -14.91 15.22 22.95
CA PHE A 420 -14.72 14.82 24.35
C PHE A 420 -13.36 14.16 24.59
N THR A 421 -12.90 13.37 23.62
CA THR A 421 -11.64 12.62 23.74
C THR A 421 -10.52 13.28 22.95
N LEU A 422 -9.26 12.98 23.31
CA LEU A 422 -8.08 13.44 22.58
C LEU A 422 -8.13 13.04 21.10
N HIS A 423 -8.64 11.85 20.78
CA HIS A 423 -8.73 11.36 19.41
C HIS A 423 -9.87 12.00 18.62
N GLU A 424 -11.00 12.35 19.26
CA GLU A 424 -12.04 13.16 18.62
C GLU A 424 -11.51 14.56 18.28
N LYS A 425 -10.76 15.18 19.20
CA LYS A 425 -10.07 16.46 18.96
C LYS A 425 -9.11 16.34 17.77
N ARG A 426 -8.35 15.24 17.69
CA ARG A 426 -7.45 14.94 16.56
C ARG A 426 -8.21 14.93 15.23
N VAL A 427 -9.32 14.21 15.15
CA VAL A 427 -10.12 14.12 13.93
C VAL A 427 -10.69 15.49 13.53
N LYS A 428 -11.17 16.28 14.51
CA LYS A 428 -11.68 17.65 14.25
C LYS A 428 -10.58 18.57 13.70
N VAL A 429 -9.39 18.59 14.30
CA VAL A 429 -8.27 19.43 13.80
C VAL A 429 -7.74 18.94 12.46
N LEU A 430 -7.67 17.62 12.22
CA LEU A 430 -7.30 17.06 10.93
C LEU A 430 -8.26 17.47 9.82
N SER A 431 -9.57 17.47 10.10
CA SER A 431 -10.58 17.96 9.15
C SER A 431 -10.34 19.41 8.76
N ILE A 432 -10.11 20.27 9.75
CA ILE A 432 -9.89 21.71 9.52
C ILE A 432 -8.58 21.92 8.77
N MET A 433 -7.51 21.21 9.14
CA MET A 433 -6.20 21.27 8.49
C MET A 433 -6.27 20.85 7.02
N CYS A 434 -6.91 19.71 6.73
CA CYS A 434 -7.01 19.20 5.36
C CYS A 434 -7.86 20.13 4.49
N GLU A 435 -8.98 20.65 5.01
CA GLU A 435 -9.83 21.58 4.26
C GLU A 435 -9.12 22.92 4.03
N SER A 436 -8.45 23.47 5.04
CA SER A 436 -7.63 24.69 4.92
C SER A 436 -6.53 24.51 3.87
N HIS A 437 -5.83 23.36 3.89
CA HIS A 437 -4.85 23.02 2.87
C HIS A 437 -5.48 22.94 1.47
N ARG A 438 -6.60 22.24 1.31
CA ARG A 438 -7.29 22.08 0.03
C ARG A 438 -7.66 23.43 -0.58
N LEU A 439 -8.24 24.33 0.21
CA LEU A 439 -8.67 25.67 -0.22
C LEU A 439 -7.46 26.51 -0.62
N ASN A 440 -6.46 26.62 0.26
CA ASN A 440 -5.26 27.41 0.03
C ASN A 440 -4.47 26.91 -1.18
N PHE A 441 -4.20 25.60 -1.24
CA PHE A 441 -3.39 25.00 -2.29
C PHE A 441 -4.08 25.05 -3.65
N LYS A 442 -5.41 24.88 -3.70
CA LYS A 442 -6.21 25.07 -4.91
C LYS A 442 -6.09 26.50 -5.44
N ALA A 443 -6.17 27.51 -4.56
CA ALA A 443 -6.03 28.91 -4.94
C ALA A 443 -4.61 29.23 -5.49
N VAL A 444 -3.56 28.70 -4.85
CA VAL A 444 -2.18 28.83 -5.37
C VAL A 444 -2.06 28.26 -6.79
N LEU A 445 -2.51 27.02 -6.99
CA LEU A 445 -2.38 26.32 -8.27
C LEU A 445 -3.24 26.89 -9.40
N GLN A 446 -4.40 27.46 -9.10
CA GLN A 446 -5.24 28.15 -10.08
C GLN A 446 -4.51 29.30 -10.78
N ARG A 447 -3.59 29.98 -10.08
CA ARG A 447 -2.79 31.07 -10.64
C ARG A 447 -1.78 30.58 -11.68
N PHE A 448 -1.17 29.42 -11.46
CA PHE A 448 -0.21 28.84 -12.41
C PHE A 448 -0.91 28.22 -13.63
N LYS A 449 -2.15 27.74 -13.47
CA LYS A 449 -2.98 27.31 -14.62
C LYS A 449 -3.33 28.46 -15.55
N SER A 450 -3.75 29.61 -15.01
CA SER A 450 -4.11 30.77 -15.85
C SER A 450 -2.94 31.33 -16.64
N MET A 451 -1.69 31.15 -16.20
CA MET A 451 -0.51 31.45 -17.03
C MET A 451 -0.39 30.57 -18.28
N ARG A 452 -0.93 29.34 -18.28
CA ARG A 452 -0.84 28.41 -19.42
C ARG A 452 -1.89 28.67 -20.51
N SER A 453 -2.94 29.42 -20.20
CA SER A 453 -4.02 29.79 -21.11
C SER A 453 -3.97 31.29 -21.34
N GLU A 454 -3.55 31.74 -22.53
CA GLU A 454 -3.49 33.16 -22.96
C GLU A 454 -4.89 33.82 -23.09
N GLU A 455 -5.85 33.48 -22.24
CA GLU A 455 -7.18 34.09 -22.21
C GLU A 455 -7.26 35.13 -21.08
N GLU A 456 -7.86 36.28 -21.39
CA GLU A 456 -8.08 37.41 -20.49
C GLU A 456 -8.99 37.03 -19.30
N VAL A 457 -8.42 36.47 -18.23
CA VAL A 457 -9.17 36.09 -17.01
C VAL A 457 -8.82 37.03 -15.85
N THR A 458 -9.32 38.27 -15.88
CA THR A 458 -9.17 39.21 -14.76
C THR A 458 -10.38 39.21 -13.82
N ASN A 459 -11.59 38.90 -14.30
CA ASN A 459 -12.81 38.97 -13.46
C ASN A 459 -13.19 37.65 -12.75
N GLU A 460 -13.05 36.47 -13.39
CA GLU A 460 -13.38 35.19 -12.73
C GLU A 460 -12.36 34.80 -11.64
N ASN A 461 -11.09 35.17 -11.81
CA ASN A 461 -10.01 34.88 -10.87
C ASN A 461 -10.20 35.61 -9.51
N ASN A 462 -10.78 36.82 -9.52
CA ASN A 462 -11.05 37.56 -8.29
C ASN A 462 -12.20 36.96 -7.49
N GLN A 463 -13.27 36.48 -8.15
CA GLN A 463 -14.40 35.87 -7.47
C GLN A 463 -14.01 34.57 -6.74
N GLY A 464 -13.23 33.70 -7.40
CA GLY A 464 -12.71 32.47 -6.79
C GLY A 464 -11.75 32.73 -5.62
N TYR A 465 -10.96 33.80 -5.70
CA TYR A 465 -10.09 34.25 -4.60
C TYR A 465 -10.91 34.71 -3.38
N PHE A 466 -11.91 35.57 -3.56
CA PHE A 466 -12.76 36.03 -2.44
C PHE A 466 -13.57 34.90 -1.81
N GLU A 467 -14.07 33.96 -2.61
CA GLU A 467 -14.72 32.75 -2.10
C GLU A 467 -13.75 31.91 -1.26
N CYS A 468 -12.52 31.69 -1.74
CA CYS A 468 -11.48 31.00 -0.98
C CYS A 468 -11.18 31.68 0.36
N LEU A 469 -11.03 33.01 0.37
CA LEU A 469 -10.80 33.76 1.61
C LEU A 469 -11.96 33.62 2.61
N SER A 470 -13.21 33.66 2.13
CA SER A 470 -14.39 33.47 2.96
C SER A 470 -14.40 32.07 3.59
N LEU A 471 -14.14 31.02 2.81
CA LEU A 471 -14.08 29.65 3.30
C LEU A 471 -12.92 29.43 4.27
N LEU A 472 -11.74 29.98 4.00
CA LEU A 472 -10.60 29.92 4.93
C LEU A 472 -10.92 30.60 6.27
N ARG A 473 -11.64 31.74 6.26
CA ARG A 473 -12.10 32.39 7.50
C ARG A 473 -13.06 31.51 8.29
N GLN A 474 -13.95 30.76 7.63
CA GLN A 474 -14.82 29.79 8.31
C GLN A 474 -14.00 28.69 8.98
N GLU A 475 -12.96 28.17 8.31
CA GLU A 475 -12.05 27.20 8.91
C GLU A 475 -11.23 27.79 10.08
N THR A 476 -10.84 29.07 9.99
CA THR A 476 -10.18 29.79 11.10
C THR A 476 -11.06 29.82 12.34
N THR A 477 -12.35 30.16 12.20
CA THR A 477 -13.31 30.19 13.32
C THR A 477 -13.49 28.81 13.95
N LYS A 478 -13.59 27.74 13.15
CA LYS A 478 -13.67 26.36 13.67
C LYS A 478 -12.41 25.98 14.45
N LEU A 479 -11.25 26.46 14.01
CA LEU A 479 -9.97 26.19 14.66
C LEU A 479 -9.80 26.99 15.96
N ASP A 480 -10.29 28.23 16.01
CA ASP A 480 -10.37 29.03 17.24
C ASP A 480 -11.27 28.34 18.28
N GLU A 481 -12.44 27.86 17.86
CA GLU A 481 -13.33 27.07 18.72
C GLU A 481 -12.64 25.80 19.23
N TRP A 482 -11.91 25.09 18.37
CA TRP A 482 -11.14 23.92 18.78
C TRP A 482 -10.10 24.25 19.86
N LEU A 483 -9.37 25.36 19.72
CA LEU A 483 -8.36 25.80 20.67
C LEU A 483 -8.98 26.14 22.04
N LEU A 484 -10.16 26.78 22.06
CA LEU A 484 -10.86 27.11 23.30
C LEU A 484 -11.25 25.88 24.14
N HIS A 485 -11.44 24.72 23.49
CA HIS A 485 -11.80 23.47 24.15
C HIS A 485 -10.59 22.59 24.50
N LEU A 486 -9.37 23.11 24.37
CA LEU A 486 -8.15 22.37 24.65
C LEU A 486 -7.86 22.37 26.16
N PRO A 487 -7.83 21.20 26.83
CA PRO A 487 -7.56 21.12 28.26
C PRO A 487 -6.11 21.51 28.56
N PRO A 488 -5.78 21.93 29.79
CA PRO A 488 -4.41 22.29 30.18
C PRO A 488 -3.37 21.20 29.92
N SER A 489 -3.77 19.92 29.97
CA SER A 489 -2.89 18.78 29.69
C SER A 489 -2.46 18.65 28.23
N GLU A 490 -3.18 19.30 27.31
CA GLU A 490 -2.90 19.29 25.87
C GLU A 490 -2.29 20.62 25.38
N GLN A 491 -2.07 21.60 26.27
CA GLN A 491 -1.50 22.90 25.94
C GLN A 491 0.05 22.87 25.87
N PRO A 492 0.67 23.78 25.10
CA PRO A 492 2.13 23.89 25.02
C PRO A 492 2.73 24.32 26.37
N ILE A 493 3.89 23.74 26.68
CA ILE A 493 4.69 24.06 27.86
C ILE A 493 5.95 24.79 27.36
N TYR A 494 6.05 26.06 27.74
CA TYR A 494 7.20 26.91 27.41
C TYR A 494 8.20 26.89 28.57
N GLU A 495 9.46 26.54 28.31
CA GLU A 495 10.52 26.65 29.30
C GLU A 495 10.94 28.12 29.44
N LEU A 496 10.81 28.67 30.65
CA LEU A 496 11.02 30.10 30.90
C LEU A 496 12.50 30.50 31.08
N ASN A 497 13.44 29.54 31.15
CA ASN A 497 14.76 29.78 31.75
C ASN A 497 15.98 29.32 30.95
N ASP A 498 15.85 28.81 29.72
CA ASP A 498 17.01 28.44 28.92
C ASP A 498 17.12 29.36 27.70
N THR A 499 18.09 30.27 27.72
CA THR A 499 18.39 31.17 26.59
C THR A 499 18.84 30.41 25.33
N SER A 500 18.99 29.09 25.41
CA SER A 500 19.40 28.22 24.29
C SER A 500 18.32 27.27 23.77
N SER A 501 17.29 26.94 24.57
CA SER A 501 16.25 25.99 24.15
C SER A 501 15.00 26.73 23.64
N THR A 502 14.82 26.74 22.33
CA THR A 502 13.64 27.30 21.66
C THR A 502 12.53 26.26 21.45
N ALA A 503 12.70 25.03 21.94
CA ALA A 503 11.78 23.92 21.73
C ALA A 503 10.48 24.09 22.56
N ILE A 504 9.36 23.59 22.01
CA ILE A 504 8.05 23.61 22.69
C ILE A 504 7.72 22.18 23.13
N HIS A 505 7.50 22.00 24.44
CA HIS A 505 7.22 20.70 25.04
C HIS A 505 5.73 20.50 25.35
N PHE A 506 5.32 19.25 25.50
CA PHE A 506 3.95 18.85 25.83
C PHE A 506 3.96 17.68 26.80
N GLN A 507 2.88 17.49 27.54
CA GLN A 507 2.75 16.35 28.49
C GLN A 507 2.73 14.99 27.80
N SER A 508 2.33 14.92 26.53
CA SER A 508 2.30 13.68 25.75
C SER A 508 2.60 13.92 24.27
N HIS A 509 3.09 12.88 23.60
CA HIS A 509 3.31 12.85 22.15
C HIS A 509 2.02 13.17 21.37
N ASP A 510 0.89 12.60 21.80
CA ASP A 510 -0.39 12.78 21.13
C ASP A 510 -0.91 14.22 21.22
N ALA A 511 -0.66 14.91 22.34
CA ALA A 511 -0.96 16.33 22.51
C ALA A 511 -0.07 17.20 21.61
N ALA A 512 1.25 16.95 21.59
CA ALA A 512 2.18 17.65 20.70
C ALA A 512 1.77 17.52 19.23
N LEU A 513 1.42 16.30 18.80
CA LEU A 513 1.01 16.05 17.42
C LEU A 513 -0.34 16.72 17.08
N ASN A 514 -1.31 16.69 17.98
CA ASN A 514 -2.58 17.41 17.78
C ASN A 514 -2.36 18.92 17.66
N TYR A 515 -1.50 19.48 18.49
CA TYR A 515 -1.15 20.90 18.43
C TYR A 515 -0.34 21.22 17.16
N ALA A 516 0.52 20.31 16.69
CA ALA A 516 1.20 20.46 15.41
C ALA A 516 0.22 20.50 14.22
N TYR A 517 -0.86 19.72 14.25
CA TYR A 517 -1.94 19.86 13.26
C TYR A 517 -2.65 21.20 13.33
N TYR A 518 -2.86 21.73 14.54
CA TYR A 518 -3.39 23.08 14.73
C TYR A 518 -2.46 24.14 14.09
N VAL A 519 -1.15 24.05 14.35
CA VAL A 519 -0.17 24.97 13.76
C VAL A 519 -0.13 24.83 12.24
N ALA A 520 -0.11 23.60 11.71
CA ALA A 520 -0.16 23.36 10.27
C ALA A 520 -1.44 23.93 9.63
N ALA A 521 -2.59 23.82 10.30
CA ALA A 521 -3.82 24.46 9.85
C ALA A 521 -3.70 26.00 9.83
N ARG A 522 -3.09 26.62 10.85
CA ARG A 522 -2.80 28.07 10.87
C ARG A 522 -1.91 28.50 9.71
N ILE A 523 -0.85 27.75 9.42
CA ILE A 523 0.03 27.99 8.26
C ILE A 523 -0.80 28.02 6.96
N MET A 524 -1.72 27.06 6.78
CA MET A 524 -2.56 26.99 5.57
C MET A 524 -3.66 28.06 5.53
N GLN A 525 -4.04 28.62 6.68
CA GLN A 525 -5.00 29.72 6.79
C GLN A 525 -4.38 31.10 6.56
N CYS A 526 -3.04 31.22 6.56
CA CYS A 526 -2.36 32.47 6.23
C CYS A 526 -2.63 32.88 4.77
N THR A 527 -3.09 34.12 4.56
CA THR A 527 -3.50 34.63 3.24
C THR A 527 -2.48 35.51 2.54
N GLY A 528 -1.37 35.85 3.22
CA GLY A 528 -0.31 36.71 2.69
C GLY A 528 0.20 36.26 1.32
N LEU A 529 0.53 34.98 1.17
CA LEU A 529 0.96 34.40 -0.11
C LEU A 529 -0.10 34.52 -1.21
N LEU A 530 -1.37 34.24 -0.89
CA LEU A 530 -2.45 34.31 -1.89
C LEU A 530 -2.64 35.77 -2.37
N ARG A 531 -2.58 36.73 -1.44
CA ARG A 531 -2.63 38.16 -1.76
C ARG A 531 -1.46 38.59 -2.65
N GLU A 532 -0.26 38.09 -2.36
CA GLU A 532 0.95 38.34 -3.16
C GLU A 532 0.80 37.85 -4.61
N LEU A 533 0.19 36.68 -4.80
CA LEU A 533 -0.07 36.10 -6.13
C LEU A 533 -1.18 36.84 -6.92
N CYS A 534 -2.11 37.50 -6.22
CA CYS A 534 -3.26 38.21 -6.79
C CYS A 534 -3.02 39.70 -7.09
N SER A 535 -1.90 40.28 -6.61
CA SER A 535 -1.50 41.67 -6.90
C SER A 535 -2.61 42.71 -6.74
N GLN A 536 -2.98 43.02 -5.49
CA GLN A 536 -3.53 44.33 -5.13
C GLN A 536 -2.54 44.98 -4.17
N THR A 537 -1.88 46.03 -4.63
CA THR A 537 -0.93 46.83 -3.87
C THR A 537 -1.64 47.53 -2.71
N THR A 538 -1.44 47.07 -1.47
CA THR A 538 -1.78 47.83 -0.25
C THR A 538 -0.68 47.66 0.81
N PRO A 539 -0.32 48.71 1.55
CA PRO A 539 0.89 48.76 2.40
C PRO A 539 0.94 47.80 3.61
N ASP A 540 -0.09 46.99 3.87
CA ASP A 540 -0.09 45.91 4.89
C ASP A 540 0.71 44.64 4.46
N HIS A 541 1.57 44.75 3.43
CA HIS A 541 2.19 43.61 2.73
C HIS A 541 3.15 42.76 3.57
N GLU A 542 3.86 43.33 4.54
CA GLU A 542 4.93 42.62 5.25
C GLU A 542 4.44 41.80 6.47
N ASP A 543 3.30 42.17 7.07
CA ASP A 543 2.84 41.60 8.35
C ASP A 543 2.26 40.17 8.22
N GLU A 544 1.55 39.84 7.12
CA GLU A 544 0.95 38.51 6.96
C GLU A 544 1.88 37.42 6.41
N CYS A 545 2.88 37.77 5.59
CA CYS A 545 3.89 36.80 5.15
C CYS A 545 4.75 36.36 6.34
N TYR A 546 5.12 37.33 7.19
CA TYR A 546 5.82 37.09 8.45
C TYR A 546 5.03 36.17 9.39
N LYS A 547 3.69 36.29 9.46
CA LYS A 547 2.85 35.39 10.25
C LYS A 547 2.97 33.92 9.85
N ALA A 548 3.02 33.61 8.55
CA ALA A 548 3.19 32.23 8.10
C ALA A 548 4.54 31.65 8.56
N GLU A 549 5.61 32.45 8.46
CA GLU A 549 6.95 32.05 8.89
C GLU A 549 7.04 31.81 10.39
N LEU A 550 6.40 32.67 11.20
CA LEU A 550 6.31 32.46 12.66
C LEU A 550 5.65 31.13 12.99
N TRP A 551 4.53 30.79 12.33
CA TRP A 551 3.88 29.51 12.55
C TRP A 551 4.73 28.33 12.07
N VAL A 552 5.46 28.47 10.96
CA VAL A 552 6.41 27.43 10.52
C VAL A 552 7.53 27.26 11.55
N GLN A 553 8.04 28.35 12.14
CA GLN A 553 9.01 28.26 13.22
C GLN A 553 8.42 27.55 14.44
N THR A 554 7.19 27.89 14.84
CA THR A 554 6.49 27.17 15.93
C THR A 554 6.39 25.68 15.62
N LEU A 555 6.07 25.29 14.39
CA LEU A 555 6.01 23.89 13.99
C LEU A 555 7.37 23.18 14.13
N VAL A 556 8.46 23.85 13.74
CA VAL A 556 9.84 23.35 13.92
C VAL A 556 10.15 23.19 15.41
N GLN A 557 9.81 24.16 16.25
CA GLN A 557 10.06 24.12 17.69
C GLN A 557 9.28 22.98 18.39
N ILE A 558 8.05 22.69 17.95
CA ILE A 558 7.29 21.54 18.43
C ILE A 558 7.98 20.24 18.01
N ALA A 559 8.41 20.14 16.74
CA ALA A 559 9.11 18.96 16.23
C ALA A 559 10.45 18.71 16.94
N GLN A 560 11.14 19.77 17.37
CA GLN A 560 12.36 19.69 18.18
C GLN A 560 12.08 19.30 19.64
N GLY A 561 10.92 19.67 20.19
CA GLY A 561 10.54 19.38 21.58
C GLY A 561 10.00 17.97 21.83
N VAL A 562 9.72 17.18 20.77
CA VAL A 562 9.26 15.79 20.87
C VAL A 562 10.40 14.79 20.74
N ASP A 563 10.25 13.63 21.40
CA ASP A 563 11.18 12.52 21.19
C ASP A 563 11.00 11.94 19.78
N ILE A 564 12.06 12.04 18.98
CA ILE A 564 12.06 11.68 17.57
C ILE A 564 11.87 10.16 17.34
N ARG A 565 12.34 9.31 18.27
CA ARG A 565 12.13 7.85 18.19
C ARG A 565 10.69 7.47 18.47
N THR A 566 10.08 8.11 19.47
CA THR A 566 8.66 7.99 19.78
C THR A 566 7.83 8.45 18.60
N SER A 567 8.22 9.55 17.94
CA SER A 567 7.55 10.03 16.73
C SER A 567 7.61 9.01 15.60
N ALA A 568 8.79 8.47 15.29
CA ALA A 568 8.96 7.44 14.27
C ALA A 568 8.10 6.19 14.53
N ALA A 569 7.95 5.78 15.80
CA ALA A 569 7.13 4.62 16.16
C ALA A 569 5.61 4.93 16.16
N ARG A 570 5.19 5.99 16.88
CA ARG A 570 3.77 6.30 17.13
C ARG A 570 3.08 6.95 15.93
N ASN A 571 3.82 7.56 15.02
CA ASN A 571 3.24 8.20 13.84
C ASN A 571 2.98 7.23 12.67
N SER A 572 3.05 5.91 12.89
CA SER A 572 2.88 4.90 11.83
C SER A 572 1.54 5.00 11.08
N TYR A 573 0.48 5.47 11.76
CA TYR A 573 -0.90 5.52 11.24
C TYR A 573 -1.53 6.93 11.34
N THR A 574 -0.68 7.95 11.40
CA THR A 574 -1.06 9.37 11.47
C THR A 574 -0.27 10.17 10.44
N ILE A 575 -0.54 11.48 10.32
CA ILE A 575 0.31 12.37 9.54
C ILE A 575 1.51 12.73 10.43
N GLY A 576 2.71 12.28 10.08
CA GLY A 576 3.93 12.52 10.86
C GLY A 576 4.48 13.94 10.72
N PHE A 577 5.45 14.29 11.57
CA PHE A 577 6.10 15.61 11.55
C PHE A 577 6.80 15.87 10.22
N SER A 578 7.42 14.86 9.60
CA SER A 578 8.02 14.99 8.27
C SER A 578 7.05 15.53 7.21
N GLY A 579 5.81 15.01 7.18
CA GLY A 579 4.76 15.49 6.29
C GLY A 579 4.29 16.91 6.61
N LEU A 580 4.19 17.26 7.90
CA LEU A 580 3.80 18.61 8.33
C LEU A 580 4.89 19.65 8.02
N LEU A 581 6.16 19.30 8.23
CA LEU A 581 7.30 20.17 7.97
C LEU A 581 7.50 20.41 6.46
N LEU A 582 7.23 19.40 5.62
CA LEU A 582 7.17 19.60 4.16
C LEU A 582 6.10 20.62 3.77
N ALA A 583 4.91 20.50 4.36
CA ALA A 583 3.81 21.43 4.15
C ALA A 583 4.17 22.86 4.59
N GLY A 584 4.78 22.99 5.77
CA GLY A 584 5.27 24.27 6.29
C GLY A 584 6.37 24.86 5.42
N THR A 585 7.28 24.03 4.91
CA THR A 585 8.34 24.45 3.98
C THR A 585 7.72 25.16 2.78
N LEU A 586 6.68 24.64 2.14
CA LEU A 586 6.04 25.28 0.97
C LEU A 586 5.33 26.61 1.27
N ARG A 587 5.29 27.05 2.52
CA ARG A 587 4.69 28.31 2.98
C ARG A 587 5.69 29.24 3.66
N CYS A 588 6.96 28.85 3.68
CA CYS A 588 8.06 29.61 4.27
C CYS A 588 8.97 30.18 3.18
N GLN A 589 9.42 31.42 3.32
CA GLN A 589 10.38 32.05 2.40
C GLN A 589 11.78 32.17 3.07
N SER A 590 11.85 32.04 4.39
CA SER A 590 13.10 32.01 5.16
C SER A 590 13.94 30.77 4.87
N LEU A 591 15.17 31.00 4.38
CA LEU A 591 16.16 29.92 4.19
C LEU A 591 16.62 29.34 5.54
N SER A 592 16.70 30.15 6.60
CA SER A 592 17.13 29.68 7.92
C SER A 592 16.19 28.59 8.46
N VAL A 593 14.89 28.87 8.47
CA VAL A 593 13.86 27.93 8.91
C VAL A 593 13.82 26.70 7.99
N GLY A 594 13.98 26.89 6.67
CA GLY A 594 14.09 25.80 5.72
C GLY A 594 15.27 24.86 5.99
N LEU A 595 16.41 25.38 6.44
CA LEU A 595 17.58 24.58 6.82
C LEU A 595 17.38 23.86 8.17
N GLU A 596 16.68 24.47 9.13
CA GLU A 596 16.28 23.79 10.37
C GLU A 596 15.38 22.58 10.09
N ILE A 597 14.39 22.73 9.20
CA ILE A 597 13.52 21.63 8.73
C ILE A 597 14.36 20.53 8.08
N GLN A 598 15.27 20.91 7.18
CA GLN A 598 16.16 19.97 6.51
C GLN A 598 17.02 19.19 7.50
N ASN A 599 17.58 19.86 8.50
CA ASN A 599 18.40 19.24 9.53
C ASN A 599 17.59 18.26 10.39
N TRP A 600 16.37 18.64 10.79
CA TRP A 600 15.49 17.74 11.54
C TRP A 600 15.15 16.48 10.74
N LEU A 601 14.80 16.62 9.45
CA LEU A 601 14.53 15.50 8.55
C LEU A 601 15.77 14.61 8.31
N GLN A 602 16.96 15.21 8.25
CA GLN A 602 18.22 14.47 8.14
C GLN A 602 18.46 13.64 9.41
N THR A 603 18.30 14.23 10.59
CA THR A 603 18.38 13.51 11.87
C THR A 603 17.36 12.36 11.93
N LEU A 604 16.13 12.57 11.48
CA LEU A 604 15.12 11.50 11.40
C LEU A 604 15.57 10.36 10.49
N GLN A 605 16.10 10.68 9.31
CA GLN A 605 16.59 9.68 8.35
C GLN A 605 17.76 8.87 8.92
N ASP A 606 18.67 9.51 9.66
CA ASP A 606 19.87 8.89 10.22
C ASP A 606 19.54 7.88 11.33
N LEU A 607 18.37 7.99 11.96
CA LEU A 607 17.93 7.08 13.03
C LEU A 607 17.45 5.71 12.53
N GLN A 608 17.21 5.53 11.22
CA GLN A 608 16.59 4.32 10.61
C GLN A 608 15.38 3.80 11.41
N PRO A 609 14.17 4.29 11.11
CA PRO A 609 13.42 3.67 10.03
C PRO A 609 13.24 4.59 8.82
N THR A 610 12.90 4.00 7.67
CA THR A 610 12.83 4.70 6.37
C THR A 610 11.55 5.49 6.16
N GLU A 611 10.60 5.43 7.09
CA GLU A 611 9.28 6.05 6.98
C GLU A 611 8.82 6.70 8.29
N GLU A 612 8.04 7.75 8.17
CA GLU A 612 7.20 8.32 9.23
C GLU A 612 5.84 8.66 8.61
N GLY A 613 4.72 8.40 9.28
CA GLY A 613 3.40 8.63 8.68
C GLY A 613 3.11 7.76 7.45
N ALA A 614 3.71 6.57 7.41
CA ALA A 614 3.72 5.69 6.23
C ALA A 614 4.20 6.40 4.95
N PHE A 615 5.11 7.38 5.05
CA PHE A 615 5.73 8.05 3.92
C PHE A 615 7.27 8.02 4.01
N PRO A 616 8.02 7.80 2.92
CA PRO A 616 9.46 7.69 2.98
C PRO A 616 10.16 9.00 3.36
N VAL A 617 10.89 9.01 4.48
CA VAL A 617 11.56 10.21 5.00
C VAL A 617 12.56 10.78 4.00
N TYR A 618 13.28 9.90 3.29
CA TYR A 618 14.27 10.32 2.29
C TYR A 618 13.64 11.02 1.08
N GLN A 619 12.40 10.70 0.70
CA GLN A 619 11.69 11.42 -0.36
C GLN A 619 11.35 12.83 0.10
N THR A 620 10.79 12.96 1.32
CA THR A 620 10.51 14.25 1.94
C THR A 620 11.79 15.10 2.03
N LEU A 621 12.88 14.54 2.54
CA LEU A 621 14.16 15.23 2.67
C LEU A 621 14.72 15.68 1.31
N SER A 622 14.63 14.83 0.29
CA SER A 622 15.13 15.17 -1.07
C SER A 622 14.37 16.37 -1.65
N VAL A 623 13.06 16.44 -1.43
CA VAL A 623 12.21 17.54 -1.89
C VAL A 623 12.52 18.82 -1.12
N VAL A 624 12.66 18.74 0.22
CA VAL A 624 13.04 19.90 1.04
C VAL A 624 14.43 20.43 0.65
N LYS A 625 15.40 19.56 0.40
CA LYS A 625 16.73 19.94 -0.11
C LYS A 625 16.61 20.71 -1.44
N ALA A 626 15.83 20.19 -2.39
CA ALA A 626 15.60 20.86 -3.67
C ALA A 626 14.91 22.23 -3.51
N ILE A 627 13.93 22.35 -2.60
CA ILE A 627 13.29 23.64 -2.29
C ILE A 627 14.30 24.64 -1.72
N ASN A 628 15.14 24.21 -0.77
CA ASN A 628 16.16 25.07 -0.17
C ASN A 628 17.22 25.51 -1.20
N GLN A 629 17.60 24.64 -2.14
CA GLN A 629 18.49 25.01 -3.25
C GLN A 629 17.88 26.12 -4.12
N GLN A 630 16.58 26.09 -4.39
CA GLN A 630 15.89 27.17 -5.10
C GLN A 630 15.90 28.48 -4.28
N ARG A 631 15.69 28.40 -2.96
CA ARG A 631 15.76 29.58 -2.07
C ARG A 631 17.14 30.22 -2.05
N MET A 632 18.21 29.41 -2.04
CA MET A 632 19.60 29.91 -2.08
C MET A 632 19.89 30.77 -3.31
N VAL A 633 19.21 30.53 -4.43
CA VAL A 633 19.32 31.33 -5.66
C VAL A 633 18.23 32.40 -5.79
N GLY A 634 17.53 32.73 -4.69
CA GLY A 634 16.51 33.78 -4.65
C GLY A 634 15.18 33.40 -5.32
N ARG A 635 14.81 32.12 -5.29
CA ARG A 635 13.53 31.61 -5.80
C ARG A 635 12.71 30.96 -4.69
N ASP A 636 11.49 31.43 -4.52
CA ASP A 636 10.53 30.88 -3.57
C ASP A 636 9.66 29.83 -4.23
N VAL A 637 9.49 28.68 -3.57
CA VAL A 637 8.64 27.57 -4.05
C VAL A 637 7.36 27.54 -3.23
N PHE A 638 6.22 27.69 -3.89
CA PHE A 638 4.90 27.77 -3.26
C PHE A 638 4.11 26.47 -3.40
N ALA A 639 4.38 25.69 -4.45
CA ALA A 639 3.76 24.38 -4.63
C ALA A 639 4.69 23.45 -5.39
N VAL A 640 4.53 22.15 -5.13
CA VAL A 640 5.25 21.06 -5.79
C VAL A 640 4.22 20.04 -6.22
N THR A 641 4.20 19.71 -7.52
CA THR A 641 3.25 18.74 -8.11
C THR A 641 4.00 17.72 -8.96
N GLN A 642 3.40 16.58 -9.24
CA GLN A 642 3.93 15.67 -10.25
C GLN A 642 3.54 16.12 -11.68
N PRO A 643 4.42 15.93 -12.68
CA PRO A 643 4.08 16.22 -14.08
C PRO A 643 3.01 15.27 -14.63
N VAL A 644 2.98 14.02 -14.16
CA VAL A 644 2.01 12.98 -14.54
C VAL A 644 1.58 12.27 -13.26
N ASP A 645 0.27 12.05 -13.10
CA ASP A 645 -0.26 11.25 -11.99
C ASP A 645 -0.13 9.77 -12.31
N ASP A 646 0.44 9.01 -11.39
CA ASP A 646 0.60 7.55 -11.49
C ASP A 646 -0.50 6.78 -10.75
N GLY A 647 -1.61 7.43 -10.39
CA GLY A 647 -2.67 6.76 -9.63
C GLY A 647 -2.28 6.49 -8.18
N GLY A 648 -1.18 7.08 -7.66
CA GLY A 648 -0.63 6.77 -6.33
C GLY A 648 0.38 5.64 -6.35
N GLY A 649 0.73 5.20 -7.56
CA GLY A 649 1.68 4.17 -7.86
C GLY A 649 1.24 2.79 -7.34
N HIS A 650 2.21 2.02 -6.84
CA HIS A 650 2.01 0.63 -6.46
C HIS A 650 2.14 0.43 -4.96
N PRO A 651 1.48 -0.60 -4.38
CA PRO A 651 1.66 -0.93 -2.97
C PRO A 651 3.14 -1.17 -2.63
N LYS A 652 3.54 -0.70 -1.45
CA LYS A 652 4.91 -0.73 -0.92
C LYS A 652 5.34 -2.15 -0.49
N VAL A 653 5.46 -3.05 -1.46
CA VAL A 653 5.81 -4.45 -1.25
C VAL A 653 7.32 -4.64 -1.40
N THR A 654 7.88 -4.20 -2.53
CA THR A 654 9.30 -4.37 -2.86
C THR A 654 10.10 -3.08 -2.69
N ALA A 655 9.46 -1.99 -2.27
CA ALA A 655 10.07 -0.69 -2.02
C ALA A 655 9.22 0.09 -1.01
N TYR A 656 9.84 1.05 -0.32
CA TYR A 656 9.12 2.01 0.53
C TYR A 656 8.38 3.08 -0.29
N ASN A 657 8.73 3.25 -1.56
CA ASN A 657 8.05 4.16 -2.46
C ASN A 657 6.77 3.50 -2.97
N SER A 658 5.62 4.14 -2.74
CA SER A 658 4.43 3.80 -3.52
C SER A 658 4.46 4.49 -4.88
N GLN A 659 4.92 5.75 -4.94
CA GLN A 659 5.01 6.57 -6.14
C GLN A 659 6.44 6.81 -6.61
N SER A 660 6.62 6.92 -7.92
CA SER A 660 7.93 7.25 -8.52
C SER A 660 8.15 8.77 -8.54
N ILE A 661 8.72 9.31 -7.47
CA ILE A 661 9.04 10.74 -7.35
C ILE A 661 10.46 11.00 -7.88
N SER A 662 10.63 10.96 -9.20
CA SER A 662 11.92 11.29 -9.87
C SER A 662 11.95 12.67 -10.48
N SER A 663 10.79 13.18 -10.91
CA SER A 663 10.65 14.49 -11.53
C SER A 663 9.45 15.20 -10.92
N LEU A 664 9.64 16.46 -10.56
CA LEU A 664 8.66 17.29 -9.90
C LEU A 664 8.54 18.63 -10.60
N LEU A 665 7.33 19.16 -10.65
CA LEU A 665 7.04 20.48 -11.17
C LEU A 665 6.97 21.45 -10.00
N PHE A 666 7.89 22.41 -9.98
CA PHE A 666 8.00 23.44 -8.96
C PHE A 666 7.27 24.69 -9.44
N HIS A 667 6.40 25.23 -8.60
CA HIS A 667 5.61 26.43 -8.86
C HIS A 667 6.03 27.50 -7.86
N GLY A 668 6.46 28.65 -8.34
CA GLY A 668 7.08 29.63 -7.46
C GLY A 668 7.24 31.02 -8.06
N ARG A 669 8.03 31.86 -7.37
CA ARG A 669 8.39 33.22 -7.81
C ARG A 669 9.90 33.42 -7.71
N CYS A 670 10.48 34.04 -8.73
CA CYS A 670 11.86 34.52 -8.67
C CYS A 670 11.87 35.93 -8.06
N ARG A 671 12.54 36.11 -6.91
CA ARG A 671 12.63 37.41 -6.22
C ARG A 671 13.30 38.47 -7.10
N ILE A 672 14.39 38.09 -7.77
CA ILE A 672 15.20 39.00 -8.60
C ILE A 672 14.43 39.51 -9.81
N ARG A 673 13.79 38.59 -10.55
CA ARG A 673 13.06 38.91 -11.79
C ARG A 673 11.62 39.35 -11.54
N ASN A 674 11.15 39.20 -10.30
CA ASN A 674 9.80 39.45 -9.86
C ASN A 674 8.72 38.75 -10.71
N CYS A 675 9.03 37.57 -11.23
CA CYS A 675 8.15 36.80 -12.11
C CYS A 675 7.85 35.42 -11.53
N LEU A 676 6.66 34.91 -11.82
CA LEU A 676 6.30 33.52 -11.51
C LEU A 676 7.11 32.57 -12.39
N PHE A 677 7.40 31.38 -11.88
CA PHE A 677 8.05 30.31 -12.63
C PHE A 677 7.36 28.98 -12.40
N GLU A 678 7.43 28.13 -13.42
CA GLU A 678 7.05 26.74 -13.37
C GLU A 678 8.19 25.93 -14.00
N GLU A 679 8.85 25.06 -13.22
CA GLU A 679 10.05 24.36 -13.68
C GLU A 679 10.03 22.88 -13.28
N CYS A 680 10.42 22.01 -14.20
CA CYS A 680 10.53 20.58 -13.94
C CYS A 680 11.92 20.27 -13.37
N ILE A 681 11.98 19.87 -12.11
CA ILE A 681 13.17 19.51 -11.37
C ILE A 681 13.29 17.99 -11.29
N THR A 682 14.45 17.45 -11.66
CA THR A 682 14.76 16.03 -11.46
C THR A 682 15.47 15.86 -10.12
N LEU A 683 14.95 14.98 -9.27
CA LEU A 683 15.55 14.68 -7.97
C LEU A 683 16.65 13.62 -8.13
N GLY A 684 17.80 13.83 -7.48
CA GLY A 684 18.91 12.85 -7.44
C GLY A 684 19.92 12.94 -8.58
N VAL A 685 19.97 14.07 -9.30
CA VAL A 685 21.07 14.42 -10.23
C VAL A 685 22.11 15.26 -9.52
#